data_AF-A0A5K1U9J5-F1
#
_entry.id   AF-A0A5K1U9J5-F1
#
_cell.length_a   1.000
_cell.length_b   1.000
_cell.length_c   1.000
_cell.angle_alpha   90.00
_cell.angle_beta   90.00
_cell.angle_gamma   90.00
#
_symmetry.space_group_name_H-M   'P 1'
#
loop_
_entity.id
_entity.type
_entity.pdbx_description
1 polymer ?
#
loop_
_entity_poly.entity_id
_entity_poly.type
_entity_poly.pdbx_seq_one_letter_code
_entity_poly.pdbx_strand_id
1 'polypeptide(L)'
;MSRVIVRFLLNGQCIATKPLNSQDKLKTVREKIKEKMSDSQYFLTRDGDIIDVNDEEDFIVEDVIDEKRIINIKRTEDKKGIRIKINDKVITTIEIDNKTPLSDVRKIVQNIPESAYFYTPDDDRVERDNEEEYIVEDIINNEEINLKEEKEKSTPEINDITIGICLNGKPLIKKQFNKNISLSDVRKEIENVKQIPKDFVFEDLEGFKIPSDDEQTLKLTSILHDNKINITTELDETSPNNEEINLKEEKENIPEVESNVPIEGSIRLESHENGKLKIYLYPNQEFNQIDESDAIAILVVGQTGSGKTTLLNSFVNAIYGIKITDDFRYIIINEDNLKQYGDKSVSQTSQVSIYNIKRTKRTPPIKIIDTPGFGDTRGIEWDQKITKQIKEAFENKVSDLNAICFVAQSSNVKLTVSQKYIFGNIINLFGKDVKKNFVAMLTFCDGEKPQVINALQSKDCIFSTIIPEIDEPWYLKFNNSAIYSDNTEDEFTQMFWKLGMKNFDDFITKLVKLPRISLEQSREVLKRREQIKAQLDAIKISLNIGFSKMNEINQICKQLYLNREKVKNNENFTITTTETVKKRVDLKKGEVVIKCYQCNNICHDPCHCPHGIKDGEEVVYCYIDQTEDKNCVVCGHYYTHHKYSTYRYVYETVKKQETAKDILDRYNAGKKGVADAESILKKLEEEYYNIQMDCRDKQQELVECVNKLSEIALNGKVTSSSEYLDMMIQTENDEKKPGYKERIEGYKQLKQANEMIEDIMKNSTTKKSKEEIKAEVKRRMKELKEGEKTTTDKLFEKLRKEFSK
;
A
#
# COMPACT_ATOMS: atom_id res chain seq x y z
N MET A 1 36.96 -4.59 41.63
CA MET A 1 35.51 -4.60 41.38
C MET A 1 34.83 -5.51 42.37
N SER A 2 34.40 -4.96 43.50
CA SER A 2 33.74 -5.70 44.58
C SER A 2 32.29 -5.97 44.18
N ARG A 3 31.89 -7.24 44.05
CA ARG A 3 30.47 -7.59 43.93
C ARG A 3 29.80 -7.33 45.26
N VAL A 4 28.78 -6.47 45.26
CA VAL A 4 27.99 -6.09 46.42
C VAL A 4 26.54 -6.52 46.20
N ILE A 5 25.93 -7.13 47.21
CA ILE A 5 24.48 -7.40 47.19
C ILE A 5 23.77 -6.12 47.58
N VAL A 6 22.99 -5.57 46.67
CA VAL A 6 22.33 -4.28 46.78
C VAL A 6 20.83 -4.47 46.95
N ARG A 7 20.24 -3.75 47.90
CA ARG A 7 18.78 -3.67 48.09
C ARG A 7 18.25 -2.39 47.47
N PHE A 8 17.15 -2.51 46.74
CA PHE A 8 16.45 -1.39 46.14
C PHE A 8 15.19 -1.09 46.93
N LEU A 9 15.12 0.11 47.49
CA LEU A 9 13.95 0.58 48.23
C LEU A 9 13.21 1.63 47.40
N LEU A 10 11.96 1.34 47.02
CA LEU A 10 11.05 2.33 46.45
C LEU A 10 10.24 2.97 47.58
N ASN A 11 10.38 4.28 47.79
CA ASN A 11 9.72 5.01 48.88
C ASN A 11 9.83 4.28 50.24
N GLY A 12 11.00 3.70 50.52
CA GLY A 12 11.29 2.97 51.76
C GLY A 12 10.89 1.49 51.78
N GLN A 13 10.17 0.98 50.77
CA GLN A 13 9.82 -0.45 50.67
C GLN A 13 10.72 -1.22 49.70
N CYS A 14 11.15 -2.41 50.11
CA CYS A 14 12.09 -3.22 49.33
C CYS A 14 11.41 -3.87 48.13
N ILE A 15 11.77 -3.42 46.92
CA ILE A 15 11.20 -3.93 45.68
C ILE A 15 12.09 -4.97 44.99
N ALA A 16 13.41 -4.91 45.23
CA ALA A 16 14.35 -5.89 44.70
C ALA A 16 15.62 -5.99 45.57
N THR A 17 16.27 -7.15 45.54
CA THR A 17 17.63 -7.34 46.08
C THR A 17 18.45 -8.06 45.02
N LYS A 18 19.54 -7.47 44.56
CA LYS A 18 20.35 -8.04 43.47
C LYS A 18 21.86 -7.88 43.74
N PRO A 19 22.68 -8.88 43.42
CA PRO A 19 24.13 -8.72 43.38
C PRO A 19 24.51 -7.84 42.19
N LEU A 20 25.16 -6.71 42.46
CA LEU A 20 25.68 -5.78 41.47
C LEU A 20 27.19 -5.64 41.60
N ASN A 21 27.82 -5.15 40.55
CA ASN A 21 29.19 -4.65 40.63
C ASN A 21 29.15 -3.18 41.03
N SER A 22 30.07 -2.74 41.90
CA SER A 22 30.24 -1.32 42.26
C SER A 22 30.40 -0.41 41.04
N GLN A 23 30.99 -0.92 39.96
CA GLN A 23 31.25 -0.16 38.74
C GLN A 23 30.15 -0.34 37.66
N ASP A 24 29.03 -1.00 37.97
CA ASP A 24 27.89 -1.08 37.04
C ASP A 24 27.25 0.30 36.87
N LYS A 25 27.01 0.75 35.63
CA LYS A 25 26.27 1.99 35.35
C LYS A 25 24.79 1.86 35.71
N LEU A 26 24.17 2.94 36.19
CA LEU A 26 22.77 2.90 36.67
C LEU A 26 21.75 2.53 35.61
N LYS A 27 21.97 2.92 34.35
CA LYS A 27 21.08 2.51 33.25
C LYS A 27 21.03 0.98 33.09
N THR A 28 22.16 0.32 33.31
CA THR A 28 22.25 -1.14 33.28
C THR A 28 21.62 -1.77 34.54
N VAL A 29 21.67 -1.06 35.66
CA VAL A 29 21.00 -1.48 36.90
C VAL A 29 19.48 -1.39 36.75
N ARG A 30 18.94 -0.33 36.13
CA ARG A 30 17.51 -0.17 35.84
C ARG A 30 16.96 -1.35 35.07
N GLU A 31 17.62 -1.73 33.97
CA GLU A 31 17.21 -2.88 33.17
C GLU A 31 17.20 -4.19 33.98
N LYS A 32 18.15 -4.38 34.91
CA LYS A 32 18.21 -5.57 35.80
C LYS A 32 17.07 -5.63 36.82
N ILE A 33 16.37 -4.52 37.08
CA ILE A 33 15.22 -4.44 38.00
C ILE A 33 13.95 -3.92 37.33
N LYS A 34 13.90 -3.85 36.00
CA LYS A 34 12.81 -3.24 35.20
C LYS A 34 11.45 -3.89 35.42
N GLU A 35 11.41 -5.17 35.76
CA GLU A 35 10.16 -5.85 36.13
C GLU A 35 9.61 -5.41 37.51
N LYS A 36 10.40 -4.67 38.29
CA LYS A 36 10.08 -4.19 39.64
C LYS A 36 10.12 -2.66 39.76
N MET A 37 10.46 -1.95 38.69
CA MET A 37 10.65 -0.50 38.66
C MET A 37 10.05 0.07 37.37
N SER A 38 9.24 1.12 37.48
CA SER A 38 8.64 1.78 36.30
C SER A 38 9.52 2.89 35.75
N ASP A 39 9.28 3.31 34.51
CA ASP A 39 10.04 4.38 33.85
C ASP A 39 9.86 5.74 34.55
N SER A 40 8.75 5.90 35.30
CA SER A 40 8.43 7.09 36.11
C SER A 40 9.05 7.10 37.52
N GLN A 41 10.02 6.24 37.81
CA GLN A 41 10.71 6.14 39.10
C GLN A 41 12.19 6.41 38.88
N TYR A 42 12.86 7.07 39.82
CA TYR A 42 14.23 7.54 39.65
C TYR A 42 15.15 7.03 40.76
N PHE A 43 16.38 6.70 40.39
CA PHE A 43 17.42 6.46 41.39
C PHE A 43 17.79 7.77 42.08
N LEU A 44 18.17 7.66 43.35
CA LEU A 44 18.69 8.78 44.10
C LEU A 44 20.20 8.69 44.28
N THR A 45 20.86 9.85 44.35
CA THR A 45 22.22 9.96 44.89
C THR A 45 22.23 9.62 46.39
N ARG A 46 23.43 9.45 46.97
CA ARG A 46 23.58 9.19 48.42
C ARG A 46 22.97 10.29 49.30
N ASP A 47 23.02 11.53 48.82
CA ASP A 47 22.48 12.69 49.53
C ASP A 47 20.97 12.85 49.32
N GLY A 48 20.35 12.02 48.46
CA GLY A 48 18.91 11.94 48.25
C GLY A 48 18.38 12.69 47.02
N ASP A 49 19.27 13.18 46.15
CA ASP A 49 18.91 13.92 44.94
C ASP A 49 18.53 12.98 43.78
N ILE A 50 17.66 13.43 42.89
CA ILE A 50 17.12 12.61 41.78
C ILE A 50 18.11 12.57 40.61
N ILE A 51 18.31 11.39 40.05
CA ILE A 51 19.12 11.16 38.84
C ILE A 51 18.16 10.96 37.66
N ASP A 52 18.27 11.81 36.63
CA ASP A 52 17.48 11.71 35.39
C ASP A 52 17.83 10.44 34.60
N VAL A 53 16.85 9.83 33.95
CA VAL A 53 17.01 8.56 33.19
C VAL A 53 18.02 8.71 32.05
N ASN A 54 18.13 9.90 31.45
CA ASN A 54 19.09 10.16 30.37
C ASN A 54 20.53 10.24 30.89
N ASP A 55 20.72 10.64 32.14
CA ASP A 55 22.03 10.82 32.78
C ASP A 55 22.50 9.55 33.51
N GLU A 56 21.67 8.51 33.59
CA GLU A 56 22.01 7.23 34.25
C GLU A 56 23.20 6.48 33.62
N GLU A 57 23.64 6.88 32.42
CA GLU A 57 24.89 6.36 31.83
C GLU A 57 26.15 6.97 32.43
N ASP A 58 26.06 8.09 33.15
CA ASP A 58 27.21 8.79 33.70
C ASP A 58 27.48 8.46 35.18
N PHE A 59 26.55 7.75 35.83
CA PHE A 59 26.65 7.31 37.22
C PHE A 59 26.84 5.80 37.34
N ILE A 60 27.67 5.37 38.29
CA ILE A 60 27.84 3.96 38.65
C ILE A 60 27.26 3.65 40.03
N VAL A 61 27.03 2.37 40.30
CA VAL A 61 26.48 1.86 41.58
C VAL A 61 27.23 2.41 42.79
N GLU A 62 28.57 2.49 42.72
CA GLU A 62 29.43 2.99 43.78
C GLU A 62 29.19 4.47 44.12
N ASP A 63 28.63 5.26 43.20
CA ASP A 63 28.33 6.67 43.44
C ASP A 63 27.06 6.85 44.29
N VAL A 64 26.12 5.90 44.20
CA VAL A 64 24.76 6.04 44.76
C VAL A 64 24.42 5.08 45.89
N ILE A 65 25.13 3.95 45.99
CA ILE A 65 24.87 2.94 47.01
C ILE A 65 25.34 3.40 48.40
N ASP A 66 24.48 3.31 49.41
CA ASP A 66 24.85 3.70 50.78
C ASP A 66 25.70 2.65 51.52
N GLU A 67 26.16 3.00 52.73
CA GLU A 67 26.97 2.11 53.59
C GLU A 67 26.23 0.81 53.98
N LYS A 68 24.89 0.82 53.96
CA LYS A 68 24.03 -0.34 54.23
C LYS A 68 23.72 -1.16 52.98
N ARG A 69 24.36 -0.82 51.84
CA ARG A 69 24.19 -1.43 50.51
C ARG A 69 22.77 -1.26 49.95
N ILE A 70 22.20 -0.09 50.16
CA ILE A 70 20.88 0.28 49.68
C ILE A 70 21.03 1.33 48.58
N ILE A 71 20.28 1.14 47.49
CA ILE A 71 19.99 2.21 46.54
C ILE A 71 18.54 2.60 46.72
N ASN A 72 18.32 3.87 47.06
CA ASN A 72 16.99 4.41 47.21
C ASN A 72 16.47 4.83 45.83
N ILE A 73 15.22 4.45 45.60
CA ILE A 73 14.45 4.84 44.44
C ILE A 73 13.30 5.66 44.98
N LYS A 74 13.09 6.82 44.40
CA LYS A 74 11.97 7.68 44.74
C LYS A 74 11.07 7.79 43.54
N ARG A 75 9.77 7.72 43.82
CA ARG A 75 8.79 8.27 42.90
C ARG A 75 8.77 9.77 43.18
N THR A 76 9.06 10.61 42.18
CA THR A 76 8.88 12.06 42.34
C THR A 76 7.42 12.33 42.69
N GLU A 77 7.18 12.58 43.97
CA GLU A 77 5.90 13.03 44.50
C GLU A 77 5.89 14.55 44.41
N ASP A 78 5.67 15.08 43.21
CA ASP A 78 5.06 16.40 43.02
C ASP A 78 3.84 16.18 42.14
N LYS A 79 2.79 15.67 42.77
CA LYS A 79 1.48 15.60 42.16
C LYS A 79 0.65 16.75 42.73
N LYS A 80 0.30 17.73 41.89
CA LYS A 80 -0.67 18.76 42.26
C LYS A 80 -2.08 18.28 41.93
N GLY A 81 -3.06 18.72 42.72
CA GLY A 81 -4.47 18.43 42.46
C GLY A 81 -5.00 19.28 41.32
N ILE A 82 -5.11 18.70 40.12
CA ILE A 82 -5.54 19.38 38.90
C ILE A 82 -7.01 19.07 38.61
N ARG A 83 -7.80 20.11 38.37
CA ARG A 83 -9.24 19.99 38.07
C ARG A 83 -9.47 19.85 36.57
N ILE A 84 -10.22 18.81 36.16
CA ILE A 84 -10.54 18.53 34.76
C ILE A 84 -12.00 18.90 34.46
N LYS A 85 -12.23 19.72 33.43
CA LYS A 85 -13.56 20.18 33.00
C LYS A 85 -13.88 19.77 31.57
N ILE A 86 -15.17 19.51 31.28
CA ILE A 86 -15.71 19.31 29.93
C ILE A 86 -16.90 20.25 29.71
N ASN A 87 -16.86 21.09 28.67
CA ASN A 87 -17.87 22.13 28.41
C ASN A 87 -18.18 22.98 29.67
N ASP A 88 -17.12 23.47 30.32
CA ASP A 88 -17.13 24.25 31.57
C ASP A 88 -17.66 23.55 32.83
N LYS A 89 -17.93 22.24 32.75
CA LYS A 89 -18.39 21.43 33.89
C LYS A 89 -17.27 20.55 34.43
N VAL A 90 -16.99 20.62 35.73
CA VAL A 90 -15.96 19.79 36.39
C VAL A 90 -16.39 18.32 36.40
N ILE A 91 -15.53 17.46 35.87
CA ILE A 91 -15.79 16.02 35.82
C ILE A 91 -15.00 15.24 36.87
N THR A 92 -13.78 15.67 37.21
CA THR A 92 -12.97 15.09 38.28
C THR A 92 -11.82 16.00 38.70
N THR A 93 -11.11 15.63 39.77
CA THR A 93 -9.82 16.23 40.19
C THR A 93 -8.81 15.10 40.38
N ILE A 94 -7.62 15.22 39.80
CA ILE A 94 -6.57 14.20 39.86
C ILE A 94 -5.23 14.76 40.33
N GLU A 95 -4.45 13.90 40.98
CA GLU A 95 -3.08 14.19 41.38
C GLU A 95 -2.09 13.64 40.32
N ILE A 96 -1.51 14.55 39.53
CA ILE A 96 -0.67 14.22 38.37
C ILE A 96 0.55 15.17 38.26
N ASP A 97 1.65 14.69 37.69
CA ASP A 97 2.90 15.46 37.51
C ASP A 97 2.74 16.38 36.28
N ASN A 98 3.23 17.62 36.37
CA ASN A 98 3.17 18.59 35.27
C ASN A 98 3.91 18.14 34.00
N LYS A 99 4.90 17.24 34.13
CA LYS A 99 5.59 16.64 32.97
C LYS A 99 4.89 15.41 32.39
N THR A 100 3.72 15.05 32.91
CA THR A 100 2.96 13.88 32.40
C THR A 100 2.40 14.19 31.01
N PRO A 101 2.58 13.30 30.01
CA PRO A 101 1.96 13.46 28.70
C PRO A 101 0.43 13.50 28.78
N LEU A 102 -0.22 14.31 27.93
CA LEU A 102 -1.69 14.44 27.95
C LEU A 102 -2.40 13.13 27.61
N SER A 103 -1.79 12.31 26.75
CA SER A 103 -2.26 10.96 26.45
C SER A 103 -2.37 10.06 27.69
N ASP A 104 -1.56 10.29 28.73
CA ASP A 104 -1.62 9.56 29.99
C ASP A 104 -2.63 10.18 30.97
N VAL A 105 -2.81 11.51 30.94
CA VAL A 105 -3.88 12.21 31.67
C VAL A 105 -5.25 11.68 31.23
N ARG A 106 -5.46 11.52 29.92
CA ARG A 106 -6.70 10.98 29.35
C ARG A 106 -6.94 9.52 29.77
N LYS A 107 -5.90 8.70 29.90
CA LYS A 107 -6.00 7.32 30.41
C LYS A 107 -6.31 7.25 31.90
N ILE A 108 -5.78 8.20 32.69
CA ILE A 108 -6.00 8.28 34.14
C ILE A 108 -7.44 8.70 34.46
N VAL A 109 -8.03 9.58 33.64
CA VAL A 109 -9.41 10.05 33.81
C VAL A 109 -10.36 9.26 32.89
N GLN A 110 -10.87 8.15 33.41
CA GLN A 110 -11.68 7.17 32.65
C GLN A 110 -13.03 7.70 32.09
N ASN A 111 -13.42 8.94 32.38
CA ASN A 111 -14.72 9.53 32.03
C ASN A 111 -14.64 10.70 31.03
N ILE A 112 -13.53 10.86 30.31
CA ILE A 112 -13.45 11.84 29.21
C ILE A 112 -14.03 11.21 27.92
N PRO A 113 -15.15 11.71 27.37
CA PRO A 113 -15.74 11.24 26.13
C PRO A 113 -14.88 11.62 24.91
N GLU A 114 -15.00 10.82 23.86
CA GLU A 114 -14.16 10.91 22.67
C GLU A 114 -14.31 12.20 21.87
N SER A 115 -15.49 12.82 21.93
CA SER A 115 -15.80 14.09 21.27
C SER A 115 -15.18 15.30 21.97
N ALA A 116 -14.55 15.10 23.14
CA ALA A 116 -13.90 16.14 23.93
C ALA A 116 -12.39 16.20 23.64
N TYR A 117 -11.92 17.36 23.22
CA TYR A 117 -10.51 17.62 22.93
C TYR A 117 -9.89 18.53 24.00
N PHE A 118 -8.59 18.37 24.24
CA PHE A 118 -7.82 19.30 25.07
C PHE A 118 -7.53 20.58 24.29
N TYR A 119 -7.43 21.68 25.00
CA TYR A 119 -7.10 22.99 24.45
C TYR A 119 -5.92 23.59 25.20
N THR A 120 -5.03 24.27 24.48
CA THR A 120 -3.94 25.06 25.08
C THR A 120 -4.52 26.32 25.76
N PRO A 121 -3.76 27.06 26.60
CA PRO A 121 -4.29 28.25 27.29
C PRO A 121 -4.71 29.39 26.34
N ASP A 122 -4.25 29.34 25.09
CA ASP A 122 -4.60 30.26 23.99
C ASP A 122 -5.81 29.76 23.16
N ASP A 123 -6.48 28.69 23.58
CA ASP A 123 -7.71 28.11 23.01
C ASP A 123 -7.52 27.39 21.65
N ASP A 124 -6.30 26.91 21.35
CA ASP A 124 -6.01 26.04 20.21
C ASP A 124 -6.29 24.57 20.54
N ARG A 125 -6.96 23.85 19.63
CA ARG A 125 -7.30 22.44 19.80
C ARG A 125 -6.05 21.56 19.69
N VAL A 126 -5.75 20.81 20.75
CA VAL A 126 -4.77 19.74 20.69
C VAL A 126 -5.42 18.54 20.00
N GLU A 127 -4.99 18.24 18.77
CA GLU A 127 -5.44 17.05 18.07
C GLU A 127 -5.01 15.79 18.84
N ARG A 128 -5.90 14.80 18.89
CA ARG A 128 -5.71 13.55 19.66
C ARG A 128 -4.36 12.89 19.37
N ASP A 129 -3.98 12.87 18.10
CA ASP A 129 -2.77 12.23 17.61
C ASP A 129 -1.48 12.96 18.06
N ASN A 130 -1.61 14.19 18.56
CA ASN A 130 -0.51 14.99 19.10
C ASN A 130 -0.49 14.98 20.64
N GLU A 131 -1.47 14.37 21.33
CA GLU A 131 -1.53 14.37 22.81
C GLU A 131 -0.33 13.68 23.48
N GLU A 132 0.45 12.88 22.75
CA GLU A 132 1.70 12.26 23.22
C GLU A 132 2.92 13.19 23.13
N GLU A 133 2.85 14.23 22.30
CA GLU A 133 3.92 15.21 22.10
C GLU A 133 3.80 16.42 23.06
N TYR A 134 2.66 16.55 23.75
CA TYR A 134 2.36 17.61 24.73
C TYR A 134 2.31 17.06 26.16
N ILE A 135 2.78 17.83 27.12
CA ILE A 135 2.73 17.55 28.56
C ILE A 135 1.71 18.44 29.29
N VAL A 136 1.32 18.06 30.50
CA VAL A 136 0.36 18.81 31.33
C VAL A 136 0.72 20.30 31.49
N GLU A 137 2.01 20.61 31.65
CA GLU A 137 2.51 21.99 31.75
C GLU A 137 2.20 22.84 30.51
N ASP A 138 2.06 22.21 29.32
CA ASP A 138 1.81 22.90 28.06
C ASP A 138 0.36 23.39 27.90
N ILE A 139 -0.59 22.88 28.71
CA ILE A 139 -2.02 23.21 28.58
C ILE A 139 -2.71 23.69 29.87
N ILE A 140 -2.04 23.59 31.02
CA ILE A 140 -2.65 23.90 32.32
C ILE A 140 -2.72 25.42 32.58
N ASN A 141 -3.84 25.90 33.13
CA ASN A 141 -4.01 27.30 33.52
C ASN A 141 -4.68 27.42 34.90
N ASN A 142 -4.05 28.13 35.85
CA ASN A 142 -4.52 28.28 37.25
C ASN A 142 -4.99 26.96 37.89
N GLU A 143 -4.21 25.89 37.70
CA GLU A 143 -4.47 24.53 38.23
C GLU A 143 -5.71 23.82 37.65
N GLU A 144 -6.14 24.22 36.45
CA GLU A 144 -7.27 23.63 35.71
C GLU A 144 -6.88 23.24 34.28
N ILE A 145 -7.47 22.14 33.78
CA ILE A 145 -7.43 21.70 32.38
C ILE A 145 -8.85 21.67 31.82
N ASN A 146 -9.06 22.36 30.71
CA ASN A 146 -10.36 22.47 30.06
C ASN A 146 -10.42 21.62 28.79
N LEU A 147 -11.50 20.86 28.64
CA LEU A 147 -11.88 20.19 27.41
C LEU A 147 -13.23 20.71 26.93
N LYS A 148 -13.43 20.73 25.62
CA LYS A 148 -14.73 21.07 25.02
C LYS A 148 -15.17 19.88 24.17
N GLU A 149 -16.42 19.41 24.37
CA GLU A 149 -17.05 18.48 23.45
C GLU A 149 -17.61 19.26 22.28
N GLU A 150 -17.11 18.97 21.09
CA GLU A 150 -17.59 19.63 19.89
C GLU A 150 -18.62 18.78 19.14
N LYS A 151 -19.78 19.39 18.84
CA LYS A 151 -20.66 18.97 17.74
C LYS A 151 -20.12 19.60 16.45
N GLU A 152 -20.22 18.88 15.33
CA GLU A 152 -19.59 19.25 14.05
C GLU A 152 -19.68 20.75 13.65
N LYS A 153 -18.50 21.29 13.29
CA LYS A 153 -18.13 22.44 12.40
C LYS A 153 -18.01 23.88 12.97
N SER A 154 -16.82 24.49 12.82
CA SER A 154 -16.45 25.54 11.81
C SER A 154 -15.44 26.61 12.30
N THR A 155 -14.51 27.06 11.45
CA THR A 155 -13.75 28.34 11.51
C THR A 155 -13.39 28.81 10.08
N PRO A 156 -13.00 30.10 9.88
CA PRO A 156 -13.80 31.25 9.44
C PRO A 156 -13.96 31.39 7.91
N GLU A 157 -15.18 31.70 7.45
CA GLU A 157 -15.52 31.86 6.03
C GLU A 157 -15.25 33.27 5.48
N ILE A 158 -14.79 33.31 4.24
CA ILE A 158 -14.97 34.42 3.31
C ILE A 158 -16.48 34.71 3.25
N ASN A 159 -16.93 35.78 3.92
CA ASN A 159 -18.38 36.06 4.07
C ASN A 159 -19.03 36.68 2.83
N ASP A 160 -18.26 37.03 1.79
CA ASP A 160 -18.81 37.57 0.56
C ASP A 160 -18.85 36.47 -0.51
N ILE A 161 -20.06 36.08 -0.89
CA ILE A 161 -20.34 35.03 -1.86
C ILE A 161 -20.79 35.64 -3.17
N THR A 162 -20.24 35.16 -4.29
CA THR A 162 -20.72 35.54 -5.62
C THR A 162 -21.91 34.66 -6.00
N ILE A 163 -23.07 35.27 -6.15
CA ILE A 163 -24.34 34.58 -6.38
C ILE A 163 -24.81 34.80 -7.81
N GLY A 164 -25.18 33.71 -8.50
CA GLY A 164 -25.91 33.78 -9.76
C GLY A 164 -27.40 34.04 -9.54
N ILE A 165 -27.91 35.15 -10.06
CA ILE A 165 -29.34 35.47 -10.04
C ILE A 165 -29.96 34.88 -11.31
N CYS A 166 -30.98 34.04 -11.14
CA CYS A 166 -31.72 33.41 -12.21
C CYS A 166 -33.15 33.97 -12.26
N LEU A 167 -33.64 34.33 -13.45
CA LEU A 167 -35.03 34.74 -13.66
C LEU A 167 -35.78 33.60 -14.35
N ASN A 168 -36.86 33.09 -13.76
CA ASN A 168 -37.63 31.94 -14.28
C ASN A 168 -36.73 30.73 -14.62
N GLY A 169 -35.80 30.39 -13.71
CA GLY A 169 -34.83 29.29 -13.86
C GLY A 169 -33.70 29.53 -14.87
N LYS A 170 -33.65 30.68 -15.56
CA LYS A 170 -32.58 31.02 -16.52
C LYS A 170 -31.52 31.93 -15.87
N PRO A 171 -30.21 31.60 -15.97
CA PRO A 171 -29.16 32.44 -15.41
C PRO A 171 -29.13 33.82 -16.06
N LEU A 172 -29.13 34.89 -15.25
CA LEU A 172 -29.15 36.26 -15.72
C LEU A 172 -27.82 36.98 -15.46
N ILE A 173 -27.44 37.13 -14.19
CA ILE A 173 -26.24 37.86 -13.77
C ILE A 173 -25.58 37.20 -12.55
N LYS A 174 -24.33 37.56 -12.25
CA LYS A 174 -23.68 37.23 -10.98
C LYS A 174 -23.43 38.50 -10.18
N LYS A 175 -23.72 38.48 -8.89
CA LYS A 175 -23.49 39.61 -7.98
C LYS A 175 -22.99 39.12 -6.64
N GLN A 176 -22.08 39.88 -6.03
CA GLN A 176 -21.48 39.53 -4.75
C GLN A 176 -22.34 40.06 -3.60
N PHE A 177 -22.61 39.20 -2.63
CA PHE A 177 -23.41 39.52 -1.45
C PHE A 177 -22.75 38.97 -0.20
N ASN A 178 -22.96 39.64 0.93
CA ASN A 178 -22.62 39.08 2.22
C ASN A 178 -23.56 37.91 2.52
N LYS A 179 -23.04 36.75 2.94
CA LYS A 179 -23.82 35.53 3.25
C LYS A 179 -24.94 35.77 4.27
N ASN A 180 -24.84 36.78 5.12
CA ASN A 180 -25.80 37.09 6.19
C ASN A 180 -26.75 38.27 5.90
N ILE A 181 -26.74 38.82 4.68
CA ILE A 181 -27.62 39.94 4.29
C ILE A 181 -29.11 39.53 4.34
N SER A 182 -29.99 40.48 4.68
CA SER A 182 -31.45 40.28 4.65
C SER A 182 -31.95 40.21 3.20
N LEU A 183 -33.04 39.46 2.95
CA LEU A 183 -33.64 39.44 1.60
C LEU A 183 -34.13 40.81 1.16
N SER A 184 -34.62 41.62 2.10
CA SER A 184 -35.03 43.00 1.82
C SER A 184 -33.89 43.89 1.31
N ASP A 185 -32.65 43.68 1.77
CA ASP A 185 -31.48 44.43 1.30
C ASP A 185 -30.92 43.84 0.00
N VAL A 186 -31.02 42.52 -0.18
CA VAL A 186 -30.73 41.86 -1.47
C VAL A 186 -31.67 42.40 -2.55
N ARG A 187 -32.96 42.56 -2.25
CA ARG A 187 -33.94 43.13 -3.17
C ARG A 187 -33.53 44.51 -3.65
N LYS A 188 -33.19 45.43 -2.74
CA LYS A 188 -32.73 46.79 -3.10
C LYS A 188 -31.51 46.77 -4.04
N GLU A 189 -30.59 45.85 -3.81
CA GLU A 189 -29.41 45.67 -4.65
C GLU A 189 -29.74 45.10 -6.05
N ILE A 190 -30.77 44.26 -6.15
CA ILE A 190 -31.22 43.60 -7.38
C ILE A 190 -32.14 44.51 -8.20
N GLU A 191 -33.03 45.28 -7.57
CA GLU A 191 -33.94 46.24 -8.24
C GLU A 191 -33.20 47.32 -9.04
N ASN A 192 -31.95 47.61 -8.66
CA ASN A 192 -31.09 48.55 -9.37
C ASN A 192 -30.47 47.97 -10.66
N VAL A 193 -30.66 46.68 -10.94
CA VAL A 193 -30.16 46.01 -12.15
C VAL A 193 -31.17 46.16 -13.29
N LYS A 194 -30.79 46.87 -14.36
CA LYS A 194 -31.65 47.16 -15.52
C LYS A 194 -32.29 45.94 -16.22
N GLN A 195 -31.73 44.75 -16.05
CA GLN A 195 -32.19 43.51 -16.72
C GLN A 195 -33.25 42.74 -15.91
N ILE A 196 -33.59 43.21 -14.70
CA ILE A 196 -34.51 42.53 -13.78
C ILE A 196 -35.80 43.36 -13.68
N PRO A 197 -36.99 42.75 -13.92
CA PRO A 197 -38.28 43.40 -13.70
C PRO A 197 -38.42 43.83 -12.24
N LYS A 198 -39.10 44.94 -11.96
CA LYS A 198 -39.21 45.47 -10.57
C LYS A 198 -40.16 44.68 -9.68
N ASP A 199 -41.07 43.94 -10.29
CA ASP A 199 -42.15 43.15 -9.71
C ASP A 199 -41.75 41.67 -9.50
N PHE A 200 -40.46 41.38 -9.42
CA PHE A 200 -39.99 40.02 -9.15
C PHE A 200 -40.28 39.58 -7.71
N VAL A 201 -40.43 38.28 -7.52
CA VAL A 201 -40.62 37.61 -6.23
C VAL A 201 -39.48 36.60 -6.04
N PHE A 202 -38.96 36.46 -4.82
CA PHE A 202 -37.98 35.41 -4.51
C PHE A 202 -38.66 34.06 -4.38
N GLU A 203 -37.95 33.00 -4.77
CA GLU A 203 -38.37 31.63 -4.51
C GLU A 203 -37.50 31.00 -3.42
N ASP A 204 -38.11 30.20 -2.56
CA ASP A 204 -37.38 29.35 -1.61
C ASP A 204 -36.75 28.13 -2.29
N LEU A 205 -36.08 27.29 -1.50
CA LEU A 205 -35.38 26.10 -2.00
C LEU A 205 -36.32 25.04 -2.60
N GLU A 206 -37.61 25.10 -2.29
CA GLU A 206 -38.64 24.18 -2.80
C GLU A 206 -39.41 24.79 -3.99
N GLY A 207 -39.12 26.04 -4.36
CA GLY A 207 -39.72 26.76 -5.49
C GLY A 207 -40.98 27.54 -5.11
N PHE A 208 -41.28 27.73 -3.82
CA PHE A 208 -42.41 28.55 -3.38
C PHE A 208 -42.06 30.03 -3.35
N LYS A 209 -43.00 30.87 -3.78
CA LYS A 209 -42.89 32.33 -3.77
C LYS A 209 -42.86 32.86 -2.34
N ILE A 210 -41.88 33.69 -2.03
CA ILE A 210 -41.73 34.35 -0.73
C ILE A 210 -42.50 35.68 -0.73
N PRO A 211 -43.48 35.85 0.17
CA PRO A 211 -44.17 37.12 0.32
C PRO A 211 -43.23 38.26 0.70
N SER A 212 -43.43 39.46 0.15
CA SER A 212 -42.56 40.61 0.42
C SER A 212 -42.49 41.02 1.89
N ASP A 213 -43.53 40.72 2.69
CA ASP A 213 -43.56 40.99 4.14
C ASP A 213 -42.56 40.12 4.92
N ASP A 214 -42.22 38.93 4.40
CA ASP A 214 -41.30 37.98 5.05
C ASP A 214 -39.82 38.27 4.75
N GLU A 215 -39.53 39.06 3.71
CA GLU A 215 -38.17 39.37 3.25
C GLU A 215 -37.31 40.12 4.27
N GLN A 216 -37.93 40.80 5.25
CA GLN A 216 -37.20 41.48 6.32
C GLN A 216 -36.70 40.52 7.41
N THR A 217 -37.39 39.38 7.58
CA THR A 217 -37.05 38.38 8.61
C THR A 217 -36.18 37.26 8.05
N LEU A 218 -36.23 37.05 6.74
CA LEU A 218 -35.46 36.06 6.01
C LEU A 218 -34.10 36.60 5.54
N LYS A 219 -33.11 35.70 5.50
CA LYS A 219 -31.73 36.00 5.05
C LYS A 219 -31.47 35.35 3.70
N LEU A 220 -30.50 35.88 2.96
CA LEU A 220 -30.06 35.31 1.68
C LEU A 220 -29.80 33.80 1.70
N THR A 221 -29.24 33.28 2.80
CA THR A 221 -29.00 31.84 2.98
C THR A 221 -30.27 30.99 2.98
N SER A 222 -31.46 31.55 3.24
CA SER A 222 -32.71 30.77 3.24
C SER A 222 -33.19 30.42 1.84
N ILE A 223 -32.68 31.08 0.81
CA ILE A 223 -33.07 30.88 -0.60
C ILE A 223 -31.89 30.50 -1.50
N LEU A 224 -30.70 30.40 -0.93
CA LEU A 224 -29.46 30.19 -1.66
C LEU A 224 -29.22 28.70 -1.91
N HIS A 225 -29.20 28.30 -3.19
CA HIS A 225 -28.85 26.94 -3.61
C HIS A 225 -27.73 26.98 -4.65
N ASP A 226 -26.63 26.23 -4.43
CA ASP A 226 -25.46 26.19 -5.32
C ASP A 226 -24.92 27.58 -5.73
N ASN A 227 -24.88 28.53 -4.78
CA ASN A 227 -24.54 29.93 -5.01
C ASN A 227 -25.43 30.61 -6.08
N LYS A 228 -26.70 30.22 -6.16
CA LYS A 228 -27.70 30.86 -7.01
C LYS A 228 -28.99 31.11 -6.25
N ILE A 229 -29.74 32.12 -6.70
CA ILE A 229 -31.10 32.40 -6.24
C ILE A 229 -32.00 32.48 -7.46
N ASN A 230 -33.24 31.99 -7.31
CA ASN A 230 -34.27 32.13 -8.33
C ASN A 230 -35.21 33.27 -7.95
N ILE A 231 -35.51 34.10 -8.94
CA ILE A 231 -36.57 35.09 -8.88
C ILE A 231 -37.55 34.83 -10.03
N THR A 232 -38.82 35.10 -9.80
CA THR A 232 -39.87 34.96 -10.82
C THR A 232 -40.78 36.18 -10.84
N THR A 233 -41.43 36.43 -11.97
CA THR A 233 -42.46 37.46 -12.10
C THR A 233 -43.81 36.79 -12.21
N GLU A 234 -44.85 37.38 -11.64
CA GLU A 234 -46.21 36.84 -11.80
C GLU A 234 -46.62 36.86 -13.27
N LEU A 235 -46.71 35.67 -13.86
CA LEU A 235 -47.67 35.38 -14.93
C LEU A 235 -48.86 34.74 -14.25
N ASP A 236 -50.03 35.37 -14.39
CA ASP A 236 -51.31 34.98 -13.81
C ASP A 236 -51.52 33.46 -13.77
N GLU A 237 -51.56 32.89 -12.57
CA GLU A 237 -52.13 31.58 -12.34
C GLU A 237 -53.65 31.69 -12.36
N THR A 238 -54.27 31.26 -13.46
CA THR A 238 -55.62 30.70 -13.38
C THR A 238 -55.60 29.30 -13.97
N SER A 239 -55.74 28.31 -13.10
CA SER A 239 -56.38 27.02 -13.41
C SER A 239 -57.70 26.98 -12.61
N PRO A 240 -58.69 26.12 -12.94
CA PRO A 240 -58.67 25.02 -13.90
C PRO A 240 -59.89 25.01 -14.84
N ASN A 241 -59.77 24.40 -16.03
CA ASN A 241 -60.88 23.63 -16.58
C ASN A 241 -60.41 22.64 -17.63
N ASN A 242 -60.91 21.42 -17.48
CA ASN A 242 -60.96 20.39 -18.50
C ASN A 242 -61.48 20.99 -19.81
N GLU A 243 -60.71 20.89 -20.88
CA GLU A 243 -61.28 20.76 -22.23
C GLU A 243 -60.27 20.05 -23.12
N GLU A 244 -60.79 19.01 -23.79
CA GLU A 244 -60.10 18.10 -24.68
C GLU A 244 -59.32 18.87 -25.78
N ILE A 245 -58.00 18.74 -25.80
CA ILE A 245 -57.21 19.23 -26.94
C ILE A 245 -57.06 18.09 -27.94
N ASN A 246 -57.91 18.14 -28.96
CA ASN A 246 -57.64 17.61 -30.28
C ASN A 246 -56.32 18.21 -30.79
N LEU A 247 -55.26 17.41 -30.80
CA LEU A 247 -54.03 17.71 -31.52
C LEU A 247 -54.31 17.63 -33.03
N LYS A 248 -54.52 18.80 -33.67
CA LYS A 248 -54.28 18.94 -35.10
C LYS A 248 -52.91 19.57 -35.32
N GLU A 249 -52.16 18.85 -36.15
CA GLU A 249 -50.82 19.11 -36.63
C GLU A 249 -50.60 20.55 -37.11
N GLU A 250 -49.61 21.24 -36.52
CA GLU A 250 -48.81 22.20 -37.25
C GLU A 250 -47.35 21.71 -37.25
N LYS A 251 -46.91 21.33 -38.45
CA LYS A 251 -45.57 20.86 -38.76
C LYS A 251 -44.60 22.04 -38.74
N GLU A 252 -43.96 22.26 -37.60
CA GLU A 252 -42.62 22.81 -37.58
C GLU A 252 -41.63 21.64 -37.64
N ASN A 253 -40.69 21.71 -38.60
CA ASN A 253 -39.70 20.68 -38.88
C ASN A 253 -38.80 20.42 -37.67
N ILE A 254 -39.21 19.49 -36.81
CA ILE A 254 -38.33 18.76 -35.91
C ILE A 254 -37.48 17.84 -36.81
N PRO A 255 -36.14 17.88 -36.75
CA PRO A 255 -35.34 16.85 -37.41
C PRO A 255 -35.78 15.50 -36.84
N GLU A 256 -36.25 14.58 -37.69
CA GLU A 256 -36.57 13.21 -37.29
C GLU A 256 -35.46 12.69 -36.38
N VAL A 257 -35.83 12.34 -35.14
CA VAL A 257 -34.92 11.69 -34.22
C VAL A 257 -34.65 10.31 -34.81
N GLU A 258 -33.57 10.18 -35.59
CA GLU A 258 -33.13 8.89 -36.13
C GLU A 258 -33.15 7.85 -35.01
N SER A 259 -33.94 6.79 -35.20
CA SER A 259 -33.91 5.64 -34.32
C SER A 259 -32.52 5.01 -34.41
N ASN A 260 -31.96 4.63 -33.26
CA ASN A 260 -30.71 3.90 -33.27
C ASN A 260 -30.92 2.57 -34.00
N VAL A 261 -29.95 2.16 -34.82
CA VAL A 261 -29.95 0.87 -35.50
C VAL A 261 -28.68 0.09 -35.16
N PRO A 262 -28.73 -1.25 -35.11
CA PRO A 262 -27.53 -2.04 -34.86
C PRO A 262 -26.42 -1.78 -35.88
N ILE A 263 -25.21 -1.48 -35.40
CA ILE A 263 -24.00 -1.29 -36.22
C ILE A 263 -23.73 -2.54 -37.05
N GLU A 264 -23.34 -2.32 -38.30
CA GLU A 264 -22.94 -3.38 -39.23
C GLU A 264 -21.83 -4.27 -38.63
N GLY A 265 -21.99 -5.59 -38.76
CA GLY A 265 -21.08 -6.59 -38.19
C GLY A 265 -21.36 -6.98 -36.74
N SER A 266 -22.31 -6.33 -36.06
CA SER A 266 -22.76 -6.77 -34.72
C SER A 266 -23.49 -8.12 -34.80
N ILE A 267 -23.21 -9.02 -33.86
CA ILE A 267 -23.79 -10.37 -33.84
C ILE A 267 -24.92 -10.42 -32.81
N ARG A 268 -26.15 -10.72 -33.24
CA ARG A 268 -27.27 -10.93 -32.32
C ARG A 268 -27.07 -12.22 -31.53
N LEU A 269 -27.28 -12.19 -30.22
CA LEU A 269 -27.12 -13.38 -29.37
C LEU A 269 -28.41 -14.22 -29.30
N GLU A 270 -28.25 -15.52 -29.50
CA GLU A 270 -29.34 -16.50 -29.45
C GLU A 270 -29.94 -16.65 -28.04
N SER A 271 -29.14 -16.47 -26.98
CA SER A 271 -29.57 -16.62 -25.57
C SER A 271 -30.63 -15.61 -25.13
N HIS A 272 -30.88 -14.56 -25.92
CA HIS A 272 -31.86 -13.50 -25.65
C HIS A 272 -32.93 -13.38 -26.76
N GLU A 273 -33.16 -14.42 -27.55
CA GLU A 273 -34.12 -14.36 -28.67
C GLU A 273 -35.58 -14.24 -28.25
N ASN A 274 -35.93 -14.71 -27.06
CA ASN A 274 -37.32 -14.77 -26.57
C ASN A 274 -37.76 -13.53 -25.77
N GLY A 275 -36.86 -12.57 -25.51
CA GLY A 275 -37.15 -11.32 -24.80
C GLY A 275 -37.59 -10.18 -25.75
N LYS A 276 -38.16 -9.10 -25.19
CA LYS A 276 -38.47 -7.89 -25.97
C LYS A 276 -37.19 -7.15 -26.35
N LEU A 277 -36.16 -7.19 -25.49
CA LEU A 277 -34.87 -6.55 -25.70
C LEU A 277 -33.89 -7.45 -26.47
N LYS A 278 -33.37 -6.97 -27.59
CA LYS A 278 -32.38 -7.68 -28.41
C LYS A 278 -30.96 -7.36 -27.94
N ILE A 279 -30.13 -8.38 -27.69
CA ILE A 279 -28.73 -8.18 -27.29
C ILE A 279 -27.80 -8.46 -28.47
N TYR A 280 -26.92 -7.50 -28.76
CA TYR A 280 -25.93 -7.57 -29.82
C TYR A 280 -24.51 -7.55 -29.25
N LEU A 281 -23.68 -8.49 -29.68
CA LEU A 281 -22.24 -8.44 -29.45
C LEU A 281 -21.61 -7.42 -30.40
N TYR A 282 -20.90 -6.45 -29.83
CA TYR A 282 -20.23 -5.39 -30.56
C TYR A 282 -19.07 -5.94 -31.43
N PRO A 283 -18.92 -5.48 -32.69
CA PRO A 283 -17.86 -5.94 -33.58
C PRO A 283 -16.49 -5.39 -33.18
N ASN A 284 -15.76 -6.12 -32.34
CA ASN A 284 -14.40 -5.77 -31.93
C ASN A 284 -13.40 -5.96 -33.08
N GLN A 285 -13.15 -4.90 -33.84
CA GLN A 285 -12.19 -4.87 -34.95
C GLN A 285 -10.92 -4.10 -34.55
N GLU A 286 -9.79 -4.44 -35.14
CA GLU A 286 -8.56 -3.67 -34.93
C GLU A 286 -8.69 -2.23 -35.42
N PHE A 287 -8.05 -1.29 -34.72
CA PHE A 287 -7.99 0.09 -35.18
C PHE A 287 -7.08 0.23 -36.40
N ASN A 288 -7.45 1.14 -37.30
CA ASN A 288 -6.51 1.65 -38.28
C ASN A 288 -5.53 2.62 -37.59
N GLN A 289 -4.48 3.06 -38.32
CA GLN A 289 -3.44 3.92 -37.73
C GLN A 289 -3.96 5.26 -37.17
N ILE A 290 -5.00 5.85 -37.78
CA ILE A 290 -5.58 7.12 -37.35
C ILE A 290 -6.39 6.92 -36.07
N ASP A 291 -7.21 5.86 -36.03
CA ASP A 291 -7.98 5.53 -34.84
C ASP A 291 -7.06 5.15 -33.68
N GLU A 292 -5.96 4.44 -33.95
CA GLU A 292 -4.96 4.07 -32.96
C GLU A 292 -4.21 5.29 -32.39
N SER A 293 -3.89 6.29 -33.22
CA SER A 293 -3.25 7.53 -32.75
C SER A 293 -4.20 8.41 -31.93
N ASP A 294 -5.48 8.45 -32.30
CA ASP A 294 -6.51 9.29 -31.67
C ASP A 294 -7.17 8.62 -30.45
N ALA A 295 -6.95 7.32 -30.25
CA ALA A 295 -7.66 6.54 -29.26
C ALA A 295 -7.39 7.01 -27.83
N ILE A 296 -8.46 7.12 -27.05
CA ILE A 296 -8.40 7.20 -25.59
C ILE A 296 -8.26 5.79 -25.04
N ALA A 297 -7.15 5.50 -24.36
CA ALA A 297 -6.90 4.20 -23.76
C ALA A 297 -7.30 4.17 -22.28
N ILE A 298 -8.20 3.25 -21.92
CA ILE A 298 -8.67 3.08 -20.54
C ILE A 298 -8.39 1.66 -20.06
N LEU A 299 -7.79 1.54 -18.88
CA LEU A 299 -7.58 0.27 -18.20
C LEU A 299 -8.61 0.09 -17.10
N VAL A 300 -9.30 -1.05 -17.06
CA VAL A 300 -10.33 -1.33 -16.07
C VAL A 300 -9.89 -2.46 -15.14
N VAL A 301 -9.80 -2.16 -13.85
CA VAL A 301 -9.28 -3.05 -12.81
C VAL A 301 -10.20 -3.08 -11.60
N GLY A 302 -10.23 -4.20 -10.87
CA GLY A 302 -11.08 -4.35 -9.70
C GLY A 302 -11.32 -5.81 -9.33
N GLN A 303 -11.90 -6.05 -8.16
CA GLN A 303 -12.17 -7.41 -7.65
C GLN A 303 -13.14 -8.19 -8.56
N THR A 304 -13.09 -9.52 -8.49
CA THR A 304 -14.18 -10.38 -8.98
C THR A 304 -15.52 -10.00 -8.36
N GLY A 305 -16.59 -9.93 -9.17
CA GLY A 305 -17.92 -9.57 -8.69
C GLY A 305 -18.15 -8.07 -8.43
N SER A 306 -17.16 -7.20 -8.64
CA SER A 306 -17.32 -5.74 -8.52
C SER A 306 -18.19 -5.10 -9.60
N GLY A 307 -18.67 -5.86 -10.60
CA GLY A 307 -19.54 -5.35 -11.66
C GLY A 307 -18.80 -4.74 -12.87
N LYS A 308 -17.50 -5.01 -13.06
CA LYS A 308 -16.70 -4.52 -14.20
C LYS A 308 -17.35 -4.80 -15.55
N THR A 309 -17.71 -6.06 -15.80
CA THR A 309 -18.30 -6.49 -17.06
C THR A 309 -19.59 -5.74 -17.38
N THR A 310 -20.51 -5.68 -16.41
CA THR A 310 -21.78 -4.97 -16.55
C THR A 310 -21.57 -3.47 -16.77
N LEU A 311 -20.58 -2.87 -16.09
CA LEU A 311 -20.18 -1.48 -16.29
C LEU A 311 -19.67 -1.23 -17.72
N LEU A 312 -18.78 -2.08 -18.23
CA LEU A 312 -18.23 -1.99 -19.57
C LEU A 312 -19.29 -2.18 -20.66
N ASN A 313 -20.18 -3.15 -20.49
CA ASN A 313 -21.33 -3.34 -21.39
C ASN A 313 -22.26 -2.11 -21.34
N SER A 314 -22.47 -1.50 -20.18
CA SER A 314 -23.29 -0.28 -20.07
C SER A 314 -22.60 0.92 -20.74
N PHE A 315 -21.28 1.01 -20.62
CA PHE A 315 -20.49 2.10 -21.16
C PHE A 315 -20.55 2.16 -22.70
N VAL A 316 -20.48 1.01 -23.39
CA VAL A 316 -20.60 1.00 -24.86
C VAL A 316 -21.97 1.53 -25.32
N ASN A 317 -23.05 1.21 -24.59
CA ASN A 317 -24.38 1.74 -24.90
C ASN A 317 -24.43 3.27 -24.70
N ALA A 318 -23.79 3.78 -23.65
CA ALA A 318 -23.68 5.22 -23.41
C ALA A 318 -22.90 5.93 -24.53
N ILE A 319 -21.76 5.37 -24.96
CA ILE A 319 -20.93 5.91 -26.05
C ILE A 319 -21.73 6.04 -27.35
N TYR A 320 -22.54 5.03 -27.68
CA TYR A 320 -23.38 5.05 -28.88
C TYR A 320 -24.69 5.83 -28.73
N GLY A 321 -24.98 6.37 -27.53
CA GLY A 321 -26.21 7.12 -27.28
C GLY A 321 -27.46 6.26 -27.40
N ILE A 322 -27.36 4.97 -27.05
CA ILE A 322 -28.51 4.08 -26.96
C ILE A 322 -29.45 4.61 -25.88
N LYS A 323 -30.74 4.58 -26.17
CA LYS A 323 -31.81 5.05 -25.28
C LYS A 323 -32.43 3.87 -24.56
N ILE A 324 -33.01 4.13 -23.40
CA ILE A 324 -33.76 3.10 -22.66
C ILE A 324 -34.91 2.53 -23.50
N THR A 325 -35.50 3.35 -24.37
CA THR A 325 -36.61 2.99 -25.26
C THR A 325 -36.20 2.24 -26.52
N ASP A 326 -34.90 2.16 -26.84
CA ASP A 326 -34.45 1.37 -28.00
C ASP A 326 -34.67 -0.12 -27.70
N ASP A 327 -35.04 -0.89 -28.71
CA ASP A 327 -35.38 -2.32 -28.59
C ASP A 327 -34.14 -3.23 -28.56
N PHE A 328 -32.94 -2.65 -28.47
CA PHE A 328 -31.69 -3.40 -28.43
C PHE A 328 -30.61 -2.78 -27.52
N ARG A 329 -29.63 -3.59 -27.12
CA ARG A 329 -28.43 -3.18 -26.39
C ARG A 329 -27.18 -3.85 -26.94
N TYR A 330 -26.04 -3.18 -26.77
CA TYR A 330 -24.73 -3.77 -27.01
C TYR A 330 -24.14 -4.43 -25.77
N ILE A 331 -23.37 -5.49 -25.99
CA ILE A 331 -22.38 -5.98 -25.05
C ILE A 331 -21.04 -6.15 -25.77
N ILE A 332 -19.94 -5.96 -25.05
CA ILE A 332 -18.58 -6.28 -25.53
C ILE A 332 -18.05 -7.56 -24.92
N ILE A 333 -18.63 -7.97 -23.78
CA ILE A 333 -18.30 -9.18 -23.05
C ILE A 333 -19.58 -9.99 -22.86
N ASN A 334 -19.61 -11.22 -23.38
CA ASN A 334 -20.72 -12.15 -23.21
C ASN A 334 -20.47 -13.09 -22.01
N GLU A 335 -21.17 -12.85 -20.90
CA GLU A 335 -21.07 -13.67 -19.69
C GLU A 335 -21.74 -15.05 -19.81
N ASP A 336 -22.70 -15.24 -20.72
CA ASP A 336 -23.41 -16.51 -20.88
C ASP A 336 -22.52 -17.62 -21.47
N ASN A 337 -21.60 -17.26 -22.37
CA ASN A 337 -20.59 -18.18 -22.89
C ASN A 337 -19.50 -18.55 -21.86
N LEU A 338 -19.39 -17.80 -20.75
CA LEU A 338 -18.40 -18.01 -19.69
C LEU A 338 -18.92 -18.92 -18.56
N LYS A 339 -20.23 -19.24 -18.53
CA LYS A 339 -20.88 -20.14 -17.55
C LYS A 339 -20.46 -21.62 -17.63
N GLN A 340 -19.50 -21.98 -18.49
CA GLN A 340 -18.95 -23.34 -18.55
C GLN A 340 -18.19 -23.77 -17.28
N TYR A 341 -17.90 -22.84 -16.36
CA TYR A 341 -17.37 -23.15 -15.02
C TYR A 341 -18.45 -22.78 -13.98
N GLY A 342 -19.13 -23.79 -13.43
CA GLY A 342 -20.36 -23.65 -12.62
C GLY A 342 -20.25 -22.96 -11.25
N ASP A 343 -19.26 -22.09 -11.02
CA ASP A 343 -19.06 -21.38 -9.76
C ASP A 343 -19.03 -19.86 -9.95
N LYS A 344 -20.01 -19.15 -9.37
CA LYS A 344 -20.14 -17.68 -9.43
C LYS A 344 -19.03 -16.95 -8.67
N SER A 345 -18.25 -17.66 -7.85
CA SER A 345 -17.12 -17.09 -7.10
C SER A 345 -15.86 -16.90 -7.95
N VAL A 346 -15.81 -17.51 -9.14
CA VAL A 346 -14.69 -17.44 -10.08
C VAL A 346 -14.84 -16.30 -11.07
N SER A 347 -13.78 -15.50 -11.29
CA SER A 347 -13.75 -14.45 -12.31
C SER A 347 -14.04 -15.06 -13.67
N GLN A 348 -15.12 -14.58 -14.27
CA GLN A 348 -15.61 -15.03 -15.57
C GLN A 348 -14.63 -14.66 -16.69
N THR A 349 -13.94 -13.53 -16.60
CA THR A 349 -12.81 -13.19 -17.48
C THR A 349 -11.54 -13.89 -16.99
N SER A 350 -10.88 -14.63 -17.89
CA SER A 350 -9.67 -15.41 -17.62
C SER A 350 -8.39 -14.82 -18.22
N GLN A 351 -8.54 -13.84 -19.12
CA GLN A 351 -7.44 -13.17 -19.81
C GLN A 351 -7.68 -11.66 -19.94
N VAL A 352 -6.59 -10.87 -19.94
CA VAL A 352 -6.64 -9.44 -20.31
C VAL A 352 -7.09 -9.33 -21.77
N SER A 353 -8.17 -8.58 -21.98
CA SER A 353 -8.82 -8.42 -23.30
C SER A 353 -8.82 -6.95 -23.71
N ILE A 354 -8.63 -6.68 -24.99
CA ILE A 354 -8.62 -5.32 -25.54
C ILE A 354 -9.81 -5.17 -26.49
N TYR A 355 -10.66 -4.19 -26.22
CA TYR A 355 -11.82 -3.84 -27.03
C TYR A 355 -11.64 -2.47 -27.66
N ASN A 356 -11.77 -2.42 -28.98
CA ASN A 356 -11.56 -1.23 -29.78
C ASN A 356 -12.92 -0.64 -30.20
N ILE A 357 -13.36 0.37 -29.47
CA ILE A 357 -14.60 1.08 -29.76
C ILE A 357 -14.31 2.19 -30.77
N LYS A 358 -14.96 2.13 -31.94
CA LYS A 358 -14.72 3.10 -33.02
C LYS A 358 -15.21 4.49 -32.62
N ARG A 359 -14.72 5.51 -33.32
CA ARG A 359 -15.18 6.88 -33.17
C ARG A 359 -16.70 6.96 -33.30
N THR A 360 -17.32 7.72 -32.40
CA THR A 360 -18.76 7.99 -32.42
C THR A 360 -19.01 9.49 -32.50
N LYS A 361 -20.28 9.91 -32.59
CA LYS A 361 -20.66 11.33 -32.46
C LYS A 361 -20.31 11.89 -31.08
N ARG A 362 -20.19 11.04 -30.05
CA ARG A 362 -19.99 11.44 -28.64
C ARG A 362 -18.53 11.36 -28.19
N THR A 363 -17.74 10.48 -28.81
CA THR A 363 -16.38 10.18 -28.35
C THR A 363 -15.39 9.99 -29.51
N PRO A 364 -14.10 10.31 -29.31
CA PRO A 364 -13.02 9.71 -30.09
C PRO A 364 -13.05 8.17 -30.00
N PRO A 365 -12.21 7.46 -30.77
CA PRO A 365 -12.01 6.03 -30.56
C PRO A 365 -11.61 5.75 -29.11
N ILE A 366 -12.10 4.66 -28.53
CA ILE A 366 -11.79 4.26 -27.15
C ILE A 366 -11.24 2.84 -27.17
N LYS A 367 -10.04 2.67 -26.63
CA LYS A 367 -9.42 1.38 -26.38
C LYS A 367 -9.67 0.98 -24.93
N ILE A 368 -10.43 -0.09 -24.71
CA ILE A 368 -10.76 -0.60 -23.38
C ILE A 368 -9.91 -1.82 -23.11
N ILE A 369 -9.03 -1.72 -22.12
CA ILE A 369 -8.23 -2.83 -21.60
C ILE A 369 -8.98 -3.40 -20.39
N ASP A 370 -9.70 -4.49 -20.60
CA ASP A 370 -10.41 -5.22 -19.53
C ASP A 370 -9.47 -6.23 -18.87
N THR A 371 -9.54 -6.32 -17.55
CA THR A 371 -8.70 -7.24 -16.76
C THR A 371 -9.56 -8.25 -15.98
N PRO A 372 -9.09 -9.49 -15.84
CA PRO A 372 -9.68 -10.43 -14.89
C PRO A 372 -9.78 -9.84 -13.48
N GLY A 373 -10.78 -10.28 -12.72
CA GLY A 373 -10.91 -9.90 -11.32
C GLY A 373 -9.75 -10.45 -10.47
N PHE A 374 -9.13 -9.58 -9.68
CA PHE A 374 -8.16 -9.99 -8.65
C PHE A 374 -8.89 -10.56 -7.42
N GLY A 375 -8.19 -11.38 -6.64
CA GLY A 375 -8.67 -11.88 -5.34
C GLY A 375 -9.83 -12.87 -5.46
N ASP A 376 -9.76 -13.75 -6.45
CA ASP A 376 -10.66 -14.89 -6.67
C ASP A 376 -10.21 -16.11 -5.83
N THR A 377 -11.09 -17.09 -5.63
CA THR A 377 -10.87 -18.41 -5.04
C THR A 377 -9.62 -19.15 -5.54
N ARG A 378 -9.13 -18.84 -6.75
CA ARG A 378 -7.89 -19.37 -7.35
C ARG A 378 -6.59 -18.91 -6.68
N GLY A 379 -6.65 -17.86 -5.84
CA GLY A 379 -5.54 -17.44 -5.00
C GLY A 379 -4.42 -16.65 -5.71
N ILE A 380 -3.30 -16.50 -4.99
CA ILE A 380 -2.20 -15.58 -5.33
C ILE A 380 -1.51 -15.95 -6.64
N GLU A 381 -1.34 -17.24 -6.94
CA GLU A 381 -0.73 -17.68 -8.20
C GLU A 381 -1.52 -17.14 -9.41
N TRP A 382 -2.84 -17.07 -9.28
CA TRP A 382 -3.69 -16.48 -10.30
C TRP A 382 -3.49 -14.96 -10.39
N ASP A 383 -3.38 -14.25 -9.27
CA ASP A 383 -3.11 -12.81 -9.27
C ASP A 383 -1.72 -12.48 -9.87
N GLN A 384 -0.72 -13.34 -9.65
CA GLN A 384 0.57 -13.25 -10.31
C GLN A 384 0.44 -13.44 -11.82
N LYS A 385 -0.41 -14.38 -12.27
CA LYS A 385 -0.71 -14.58 -13.68
C LYS A 385 -1.45 -13.38 -14.28
N ILE A 386 -2.40 -12.78 -13.57
CA ILE A 386 -3.08 -11.54 -14.00
C ILE A 386 -2.05 -10.41 -14.17
N THR A 387 -1.18 -10.23 -13.16
CA THR A 387 -0.10 -9.24 -13.20
C THR A 387 0.80 -9.44 -14.42
N LYS A 388 1.16 -10.70 -14.72
CA LYS A 388 1.96 -11.05 -15.89
C LYS A 388 1.25 -10.73 -17.21
N GLN A 389 -0.05 -11.03 -17.33
CA GLN A 389 -0.82 -10.69 -18.54
C GLN A 389 -0.93 -9.17 -18.74
N ILE A 390 -1.11 -8.41 -17.66
CA ILE A 390 -1.13 -6.94 -17.74
C ILE A 390 0.23 -6.42 -18.19
N LYS A 391 1.33 -6.96 -17.64
CA LYS A 391 2.69 -6.65 -18.08
C LYS A 391 2.88 -6.93 -19.57
N GLU A 392 2.50 -8.12 -20.03
CA GLU A 392 2.59 -8.51 -21.46
C GLU A 392 1.76 -7.57 -22.35
N ALA A 393 0.61 -7.09 -21.88
CA ALA A 393 -0.19 -6.09 -22.60
C ALA A 393 0.53 -4.74 -22.68
N PHE A 394 1.14 -4.26 -21.60
CA PHE A 394 1.89 -3.00 -21.55
C PHE A 394 3.18 -3.04 -22.39
N GLU A 395 3.77 -4.22 -22.56
CA GLU A 395 4.95 -4.43 -23.39
C GLU A 395 4.63 -4.49 -24.88
N ASN A 396 3.53 -5.18 -25.26
CA ASN A 396 3.33 -5.58 -26.65
C ASN A 396 2.10 -4.96 -27.34
N LYS A 397 1.13 -4.43 -26.58
CA LYS A 397 -0.18 -4.04 -27.13
C LYS A 397 -0.65 -2.64 -26.74
N VAL A 398 -0.13 -2.08 -25.64
CA VAL A 398 -0.60 -0.82 -25.06
C VAL A 398 0.61 0.03 -24.67
N SER A 399 0.85 1.10 -25.41
CA SER A 399 1.99 2.00 -25.19
C SER A 399 1.73 3.02 -24.07
N ASP A 400 0.48 3.39 -23.87
CA ASP A 400 0.05 4.55 -23.08
C ASP A 400 -1.41 4.41 -22.60
N LEU A 401 -1.81 5.22 -21.61
CA LEU A 401 -3.16 5.27 -21.05
C LEU A 401 -3.62 6.70 -20.83
N ASN A 402 -4.93 6.92 -20.91
CA ASN A 402 -5.62 8.13 -20.46
C ASN A 402 -6.26 7.94 -19.09
N ALA A 403 -6.78 6.74 -18.77
CA ALA A 403 -7.41 6.50 -17.48
C ALA A 403 -7.19 5.09 -16.94
N ILE A 404 -7.09 5.00 -15.61
CA ILE A 404 -7.08 3.75 -14.85
C ILE A 404 -8.36 3.73 -14.00
N CYS A 405 -9.34 2.96 -14.46
CA CYS A 405 -10.65 2.85 -13.84
C CYS A 405 -10.64 1.76 -12.77
N PHE A 406 -10.70 2.16 -11.51
CA PHE A 406 -10.82 1.24 -10.39
C PHE A 406 -12.29 0.99 -10.04
N VAL A 407 -12.75 -0.25 -10.22
CA VAL A 407 -14.15 -0.64 -10.02
C VAL A 407 -14.35 -1.27 -8.64
N ALA A 408 -15.28 -0.71 -7.86
CA ALA A 408 -15.64 -1.18 -6.52
C ALA A 408 -17.14 -1.07 -6.27
N GLN A 409 -17.69 -1.91 -5.39
CA GLN A 409 -19.11 -1.84 -5.02
C GLN A 409 -19.34 -0.72 -3.98
N SER A 410 -20.43 0.03 -4.14
CA SER A 410 -20.81 1.18 -3.31
C SER A 410 -21.08 0.84 -1.84
N SER A 411 -21.64 -0.35 -1.57
CA SER A 411 -22.16 -0.79 -0.27
C SER A 411 -21.09 -1.29 0.70
N ASN A 412 -19.82 -1.37 0.27
CA ASN A 412 -18.74 -1.84 1.13
C ASN A 412 -18.34 -0.76 2.13
N VAL A 413 -18.88 -0.83 3.37
CA VAL A 413 -18.57 0.09 4.48
C VAL A 413 -17.07 0.17 4.79
N LYS A 414 -16.36 -0.95 4.64
CA LYS A 414 -14.92 -1.08 4.79
C LYS A 414 -14.38 -1.88 3.62
N LEU A 415 -13.20 -1.51 3.12
CA LEU A 415 -12.47 -2.38 2.21
C LEU A 415 -12.18 -3.66 2.98
N THR A 416 -12.70 -4.79 2.49
CA THR A 416 -12.34 -6.09 3.05
C THR A 416 -10.83 -6.25 2.99
N VAL A 417 -10.28 -7.17 3.79
CA VAL A 417 -8.85 -7.47 3.73
C VAL A 417 -8.52 -7.73 2.25
N SER A 418 -9.18 -8.67 1.57
CA SER A 418 -8.97 -8.94 0.14
C SER A 418 -9.01 -7.71 -0.79
N GLN A 419 -9.89 -6.74 -0.56
CA GLN A 419 -9.96 -5.53 -1.38
C GLN A 419 -8.73 -4.62 -1.23
N LYS A 420 -8.17 -4.51 -0.03
CA LYS A 420 -6.92 -3.79 0.20
C LYS A 420 -5.74 -4.47 -0.52
N TYR A 421 -5.68 -5.81 -0.55
CA TYR A 421 -4.67 -6.57 -1.31
C TYR A 421 -4.75 -6.28 -2.79
N ILE A 422 -5.97 -6.36 -3.34
CA ILE A 422 -6.25 -6.11 -4.75
C ILE A 422 -5.80 -4.70 -5.12
N PHE A 423 -6.13 -3.73 -4.28
CA PHE A 423 -5.76 -2.35 -4.50
C PHE A 423 -4.24 -2.14 -4.45
N GLY A 424 -3.56 -2.76 -3.49
CA GLY A 424 -2.10 -2.81 -3.42
C GLY A 424 -1.48 -3.43 -4.67
N ASN A 425 -2.03 -4.55 -5.16
CA ASN A 425 -1.58 -5.21 -6.38
C ASN A 425 -1.80 -4.37 -7.63
N ILE A 426 -2.90 -3.62 -7.71
CA ILE A 426 -3.19 -2.73 -8.84
C ILE A 426 -2.18 -1.58 -8.87
N ILE A 427 -1.95 -0.90 -7.74
CA ILE A 427 -0.95 0.17 -7.69
C ILE A 427 0.44 -0.33 -8.03
N ASN A 428 0.76 -1.54 -7.60
CA ASN A 428 2.05 -2.17 -7.85
C ASN A 428 2.38 -2.33 -9.35
N LEU A 429 1.40 -2.16 -10.24
CA LEU A 429 1.56 -2.18 -11.69
C LEU A 429 2.15 -0.88 -12.26
N PHE A 430 2.11 0.24 -11.52
CA PHE A 430 2.30 1.56 -12.09
C PHE A 430 3.47 2.36 -11.52
N GLY A 431 4.02 3.21 -12.40
CA GLY A 431 4.87 4.33 -12.03
C GLY A 431 4.10 5.45 -11.34
N LYS A 432 4.82 6.34 -10.63
CA LYS A 432 4.22 7.47 -9.92
C LYS A 432 3.61 8.54 -10.85
N ASP A 433 3.93 8.49 -12.13
CA ASP A 433 3.45 9.38 -13.17
C ASP A 433 1.94 9.23 -13.45
N VAL A 434 1.35 8.05 -13.22
CA VAL A 434 -0.06 7.80 -13.54
C VAL A 434 -1.07 8.29 -12.48
N LYS A 435 -0.62 8.91 -11.38
CA LYS A 435 -1.45 9.26 -10.20
C LYS A 435 -2.75 9.98 -10.58
N LYS A 436 -2.66 10.95 -11.48
CA LYS A 436 -3.78 11.83 -11.88
C LYS A 436 -4.82 11.13 -12.76
N ASN A 437 -4.48 9.96 -13.28
CA ASN A 437 -5.28 9.24 -14.28
C ASN A 437 -6.19 8.18 -13.65
N PHE A 438 -6.13 8.01 -12.33
CA PHE A 438 -7.07 7.14 -11.63
C PHE A 438 -8.47 7.74 -11.60
N VAL A 439 -9.47 6.87 -11.78
CA VAL A 439 -10.89 7.21 -11.59
C VAL A 439 -11.57 6.06 -10.88
N ALA A 440 -12.24 6.31 -9.77
CA ALA A 440 -13.02 5.29 -9.08
C ALA A 440 -14.42 5.15 -9.71
N MET A 441 -14.78 3.95 -10.13
CA MET A 441 -16.08 3.62 -10.73
C MET A 441 -16.88 2.78 -9.72
N LEU A 442 -17.80 3.43 -9.01
CA LEU A 442 -18.53 2.81 -7.90
C LEU A 442 -19.84 2.19 -8.41
N THR A 443 -19.94 0.87 -8.38
CA THR A 443 -21.08 0.11 -8.90
C THR A 443 -22.11 -0.20 -7.80
N PHE A 444 -23.30 -0.65 -8.19
CA PHE A 444 -24.42 -0.95 -7.27
C PHE A 444 -24.89 0.26 -6.44
N CYS A 445 -24.77 1.48 -6.97
CA CYS A 445 -25.23 2.69 -6.28
C CYS A 445 -26.77 2.76 -6.26
N ASP A 446 -27.35 3.11 -5.11
CA ASP A 446 -28.80 3.28 -4.90
C ASP A 446 -29.24 4.75 -4.97
N GLY A 447 -28.30 5.69 -5.07
CA GLY A 447 -28.54 7.13 -5.17
C GLY A 447 -27.85 7.92 -4.05
N GLU A 448 -27.64 7.28 -2.91
CA GLU A 448 -27.00 7.86 -1.73
C GLU A 448 -25.48 8.04 -1.92
N LYS A 449 -24.81 8.51 -0.85
CA LYS A 449 -23.34 8.59 -0.80
C LYS A 449 -22.77 7.18 -0.63
N PRO A 450 -21.95 6.68 -1.58
CA PRO A 450 -21.35 5.35 -1.48
C PRO A 450 -20.51 5.21 -0.20
N GLN A 451 -20.77 4.15 0.58
CA GLN A 451 -20.10 3.90 1.86
C GLN A 451 -18.61 3.54 1.66
N VAL A 452 -18.28 2.94 0.51
CA VAL A 452 -16.90 2.59 0.13
C VAL A 452 -15.95 3.78 0.02
N ILE A 453 -16.47 5.01 -0.12
CA ILE A 453 -15.67 6.24 -0.14
C ILE A 453 -14.84 6.38 1.15
N ASN A 454 -15.45 6.14 2.31
CA ASN A 454 -14.75 6.25 3.61
C ASN A 454 -13.59 5.26 3.68
N ALA A 455 -13.76 4.07 3.09
CA ALA A 455 -12.74 3.05 3.08
C ALA A 455 -11.60 3.35 2.08
N LEU A 456 -11.91 3.99 0.96
CA LEU A 456 -10.93 4.46 -0.02
C LEU A 456 -10.12 5.67 0.48
N GLN A 457 -10.74 6.52 1.30
CA GLN A 457 -10.10 7.68 1.93
C GLN A 457 -9.37 7.35 3.24
N SER A 458 -9.53 6.13 3.77
CA SER A 458 -8.85 5.70 4.99
C SER A 458 -7.32 5.73 4.83
N LYS A 459 -6.61 6.16 5.89
CA LYS A 459 -5.13 6.14 5.96
C LYS A 459 -4.54 4.74 5.70
N ASP A 460 -5.30 3.68 6.01
CA ASP A 460 -4.90 2.28 5.77
C ASP A 460 -5.05 1.86 4.30
N CYS A 461 -5.72 2.66 3.48
CA CYS A 461 -5.85 2.44 2.05
C CYS A 461 -4.85 3.32 1.33
N ILE A 462 -3.93 2.71 0.58
CA ILE A 462 -2.97 3.46 -0.24
C ILE A 462 -3.66 4.33 -1.31
N PHE A 463 -4.96 4.15 -1.61
CA PHE A 463 -5.69 5.02 -2.54
C PHE A 463 -5.88 6.42 -1.98
N SER A 464 -5.94 6.56 -0.66
CA SER A 464 -5.97 7.86 0.02
C SER A 464 -4.78 8.74 -0.34
N THR A 465 -3.64 8.14 -0.74
CA THR A 465 -2.45 8.88 -1.21
C THR A 465 -2.53 9.32 -2.67
N ILE A 466 -3.50 8.80 -3.43
CA ILE A 466 -3.71 9.09 -4.86
C ILE A 466 -4.87 10.06 -5.04
N ILE A 467 -5.94 9.93 -4.25
CA ILE A 467 -7.14 10.79 -4.33
C ILE A 467 -6.80 12.29 -4.41
N PRO A 468 -5.89 12.86 -3.59
CA PRO A 468 -5.56 14.29 -3.64
C PRO A 468 -4.93 14.76 -4.97
N GLU A 469 -4.44 13.83 -5.79
CA GLU A 469 -3.77 14.11 -7.06
C GLU A 469 -4.73 14.01 -8.26
N ILE A 470 -5.95 13.50 -8.04
CA ILE A 470 -6.96 13.31 -9.08
C ILE A 470 -7.85 14.55 -9.13
N ASP A 471 -8.03 15.12 -10.32
CA ASP A 471 -8.99 16.22 -10.51
C ASP A 471 -10.42 15.75 -10.18
N GLU A 472 -11.25 16.60 -9.57
CA GLU A 472 -12.64 16.24 -9.30
C GLU A 472 -13.47 16.12 -10.61
N PRO A 473 -14.42 15.17 -10.70
CA PRO A 473 -14.71 14.13 -9.70
C PRO A 473 -13.66 13.01 -9.73
N TRP A 474 -13.16 12.59 -8.55
CA TRP A 474 -12.26 11.43 -8.44
C TRP A 474 -13.01 10.08 -8.43
N TYR A 475 -14.33 10.10 -8.21
CA TYR A 475 -15.21 8.93 -8.32
C TYR A 475 -16.51 9.24 -9.06
N LEU A 476 -17.10 8.20 -9.67
CA LEU A 476 -18.39 8.25 -10.37
C LEU A 476 -19.30 7.11 -9.90
N LYS A 477 -20.62 7.34 -9.95
CA LYS A 477 -21.63 6.42 -9.41
C LYS A 477 -22.36 5.71 -10.53
N PHE A 478 -22.42 4.38 -10.45
CA PHE A 478 -23.07 3.55 -11.46
C PHE A 478 -24.08 2.60 -10.83
N ASN A 479 -25.28 2.57 -11.42
CA ASN A 479 -26.22 1.49 -11.27
C ASN A 479 -26.59 0.97 -12.65
N ASN A 480 -26.05 -0.19 -12.98
CA ASN A 480 -26.14 -0.77 -14.32
C ASN A 480 -27.21 -1.86 -14.39
N SER A 481 -28.12 -1.95 -13.41
CA SER A 481 -29.19 -2.95 -13.38
C SER A 481 -30.16 -2.83 -14.57
N ALA A 482 -30.37 -1.60 -15.04
CA ALA A 482 -31.30 -1.30 -16.12
C ALA A 482 -30.82 -1.74 -17.52
N ILE A 483 -29.55 -2.13 -17.70
CA ILE A 483 -29.02 -2.48 -19.03
C ILE A 483 -29.73 -3.69 -19.65
N TYR A 484 -30.14 -4.67 -18.85
CA TYR A 484 -30.79 -5.89 -19.32
C TYR A 484 -32.28 -5.95 -18.97
N SER A 485 -32.89 -4.83 -18.56
CA SER A 485 -34.30 -4.80 -18.16
C SER A 485 -35.22 -4.74 -19.39
N ASP A 486 -36.15 -5.69 -19.50
CA ASP A 486 -37.25 -5.67 -20.47
C ASP A 486 -38.36 -4.68 -20.06
N ASN A 487 -38.42 -4.29 -18.79
CA ASN A 487 -39.44 -3.39 -18.26
C ASN A 487 -38.94 -1.94 -18.24
N THR A 488 -38.87 -1.32 -19.42
CA THR A 488 -38.37 0.05 -19.58
C THR A 488 -39.36 1.13 -19.09
N GLU A 489 -40.61 0.74 -18.82
CA GLU A 489 -41.65 1.60 -18.25
C GLU A 489 -41.56 1.72 -16.72
N ASP A 490 -40.84 0.80 -16.06
CA ASP A 490 -40.63 0.84 -14.61
C ASP A 490 -39.83 2.08 -14.17
N GLU A 491 -40.36 2.79 -13.18
CA GLU A 491 -39.82 4.07 -12.69
C GLU A 491 -38.40 3.92 -12.15
N PHE A 492 -38.12 2.85 -11.39
CA PHE A 492 -36.78 2.57 -10.86
C PHE A 492 -35.78 2.24 -11.98
N THR A 493 -36.22 1.47 -12.98
CA THR A 493 -35.41 1.14 -14.16
C THR A 493 -35.03 2.41 -14.93
N GLN A 494 -35.97 3.32 -15.15
CA GLN A 494 -35.70 4.62 -15.77
C GLN A 494 -34.77 5.49 -14.93
N MET A 495 -34.98 5.53 -13.61
CA MET A 495 -34.15 6.29 -12.69
C MET A 495 -32.70 5.80 -12.71
N PHE A 496 -32.47 4.49 -12.59
CA PHE A 496 -31.13 3.91 -12.62
C PHE A 496 -30.45 4.07 -13.98
N TRP A 497 -31.20 3.94 -15.08
CA TRP A 497 -30.68 4.23 -16.42
C TRP A 497 -30.22 5.68 -16.54
N LYS A 498 -31.06 6.64 -16.13
CA LYS A 498 -30.75 8.07 -16.17
C LYS A 498 -29.53 8.40 -15.30
N LEU A 499 -29.45 7.83 -14.10
CA LEU A 499 -28.29 7.98 -13.21
C LEU A 499 -27.01 7.46 -13.88
N GLY A 500 -27.04 6.24 -14.43
CA GLY A 500 -25.89 5.63 -15.09
C GLY A 500 -25.43 6.41 -16.32
N MET A 501 -26.35 6.78 -17.22
CA MET A 501 -26.03 7.54 -18.44
C MET A 501 -25.46 8.92 -18.13
N LYS A 502 -26.01 9.64 -17.14
CA LYS A 502 -25.44 10.92 -16.69
C LYS A 502 -23.99 10.74 -16.20
N ASN A 503 -23.72 9.73 -15.37
CA ASN A 503 -22.36 9.49 -14.87
C ASN A 503 -21.40 9.05 -15.99
N PHE A 504 -21.89 8.35 -17.03
CA PHE A 504 -21.09 8.08 -18.23
C PHE A 504 -20.79 9.35 -19.04
N ASP A 505 -21.71 10.31 -19.10
CA ASP A 505 -21.45 11.60 -19.76
C ASP A 505 -20.39 12.41 -18.99
N ASP A 506 -20.46 12.41 -17.67
CA ASP A 506 -19.44 12.98 -16.80
C ASP A 506 -18.09 12.27 -17.00
N PHE A 507 -18.10 10.94 -17.10
CA PHE A 507 -16.91 10.13 -17.38
C PHE A 507 -16.29 10.47 -18.73
N ILE A 508 -17.08 10.52 -19.80
CA ILE A 508 -16.62 10.86 -21.16
C ILE A 508 -16.00 12.27 -21.16
N THR A 509 -16.66 13.22 -20.52
CA THR A 509 -16.17 14.61 -20.39
C THR A 509 -14.83 14.65 -19.68
N LYS A 510 -14.64 13.82 -18.65
CA LYS A 510 -13.37 13.69 -17.93
C LYS A 510 -12.30 13.00 -18.79
N LEU A 511 -12.63 11.89 -19.46
CA LEU A 511 -11.71 11.12 -20.30
C LEU A 511 -11.05 11.97 -21.39
N VAL A 512 -11.82 12.83 -22.06
CA VAL A 512 -11.32 13.70 -23.13
C VAL A 512 -10.32 14.75 -22.61
N LYS A 513 -10.40 15.11 -21.32
CA LYS A 513 -9.50 16.08 -20.67
C LYS A 513 -8.29 15.42 -20.02
N LEU A 514 -8.35 14.13 -19.72
CA LEU A 514 -7.26 13.43 -19.04
C LEU A 514 -6.02 13.31 -19.96
N PRO A 515 -4.82 13.64 -19.44
CA PRO A 515 -3.61 13.58 -20.22
C PRO A 515 -3.28 12.13 -20.60
N ARG A 516 -2.77 11.95 -21.82
CA ARG A 516 -2.21 10.67 -22.28
C ARG A 516 -0.86 10.44 -21.62
N ILE A 517 -0.68 9.32 -20.94
CA ILE A 517 0.54 8.97 -20.19
C ILE A 517 1.19 7.73 -20.78
N SER A 518 2.49 7.84 -21.07
CA SER A 518 3.31 6.70 -21.49
C SER A 518 3.44 5.67 -20.38
N LEU A 519 3.29 4.39 -20.71
CA LEU A 519 3.49 3.29 -19.76
C LEU A 519 4.96 2.92 -19.54
N GLU A 520 5.92 3.75 -19.99
CA GLU A 520 7.36 3.46 -19.87
C GLU A 520 7.82 3.31 -18.41
N GLN A 521 7.44 4.24 -17.52
CA GLN A 521 7.76 4.11 -16.09
C GLN A 521 7.10 2.88 -15.49
N SER A 522 5.85 2.60 -15.87
CA SER A 522 5.11 1.42 -15.38
C SER A 522 5.76 0.10 -15.84
N ARG A 523 6.22 0.01 -17.09
CA ARG A 523 7.03 -1.12 -17.59
C ARG A 523 8.31 -1.29 -16.78
N GLU A 524 9.01 -0.19 -16.50
CA GLU A 524 10.24 -0.23 -15.69
C GLU A 524 9.95 -0.62 -14.22
N VAL A 525 8.84 -0.18 -13.63
CA VAL A 525 8.39 -0.63 -12.29
C VAL A 525 8.19 -2.14 -12.27
N LEU A 526 7.43 -2.67 -13.23
CA LEU A 526 7.15 -4.11 -13.33
C LEU A 526 8.44 -4.91 -13.53
N LYS A 527 9.33 -4.44 -14.42
CA LYS A 527 10.64 -5.04 -14.67
C LYS A 527 11.52 -5.05 -13.41
N ARG A 528 11.63 -3.93 -12.69
CA ARG A 528 12.43 -3.84 -11.44
C ARG A 528 11.89 -4.73 -10.33
N ARG A 529 10.58 -4.81 -10.15
CA ARG A 529 9.97 -5.72 -9.16
C ARG A 529 10.30 -7.17 -9.44
N GLU A 530 10.30 -7.55 -10.71
CA GLU A 530 10.66 -8.89 -11.15
C GLU A 530 12.15 -9.19 -10.94
N GLN A 531 13.02 -8.21 -11.26
CA GLN A 531 14.46 -8.26 -10.97
C GLN A 531 14.72 -8.45 -9.46
N ILE A 532 14.08 -7.65 -8.61
CA ILE A 532 14.25 -7.72 -7.16
C ILE A 532 13.82 -9.10 -6.64
N LYS A 533 12.71 -9.66 -7.13
CA LYS A 533 12.28 -11.02 -6.75
C LYS A 533 13.32 -12.07 -7.12
N ALA A 534 13.82 -12.04 -8.35
CA ALA A 534 14.82 -12.99 -8.81
C ALA A 534 16.16 -12.84 -8.07
N GLN A 535 16.58 -11.61 -7.79
CA GLN A 535 17.76 -11.31 -6.97
C GLN A 535 17.58 -11.79 -5.54
N LEU A 536 16.41 -11.58 -4.92
CA LEU A 536 16.12 -12.08 -3.57
C LEU A 536 16.24 -13.60 -3.48
N ASP A 537 15.70 -14.32 -4.47
CA ASP A 537 15.82 -15.79 -4.51
C ASP A 537 17.29 -16.23 -4.67
N ALA A 538 18.05 -15.55 -5.54
CA ALA A 538 19.47 -15.83 -5.73
C ALA A 538 20.30 -15.52 -4.48
N ILE A 539 20.04 -14.38 -3.82
CA ILE A 539 20.68 -13.95 -2.58
C ILE A 539 20.34 -14.93 -1.46
N LYS A 540 19.07 -15.32 -1.31
CA LYS A 540 18.63 -16.30 -0.30
C LYS A 540 19.38 -17.62 -0.43
N ILE A 541 19.54 -18.12 -1.66
CA ILE A 541 20.34 -19.33 -1.93
C ILE A 541 21.81 -19.09 -1.54
N SER A 542 22.39 -17.98 -1.97
CA SER A 542 23.80 -17.67 -1.71
C SER A 542 24.09 -17.49 -0.22
N LEU A 543 23.22 -16.80 0.53
CA LEU A 543 23.33 -16.61 1.97
C LEU A 543 23.26 -17.95 2.71
N ASN A 544 22.34 -18.83 2.32
CA ASN A 544 22.22 -20.15 2.93
C ASN A 544 23.48 -21.01 2.70
N ILE A 545 24.06 -20.96 1.49
CA ILE A 545 25.34 -21.62 1.19
C ILE A 545 26.45 -21.02 2.05
N GLY A 546 26.55 -19.69 2.10
CA GLY A 546 27.53 -18.97 2.90
C GLY A 546 27.43 -19.30 4.39
N PHE A 547 26.22 -19.26 4.97
CA PHE A 547 25.98 -19.60 6.38
C PHE A 547 26.29 -21.06 6.70
N SER A 548 25.93 -21.98 5.80
CA SER A 548 26.30 -23.39 5.97
C SER A 548 27.82 -23.57 5.98
N LYS A 549 28.52 -22.90 5.06
CA LYS A 549 29.98 -22.96 4.99
C LYS A 549 30.64 -22.32 6.20
N MET A 550 30.10 -21.20 6.68
CA MET A 550 30.52 -20.59 7.95
C MET A 550 30.33 -21.53 9.15
N ASN A 551 29.22 -22.26 9.19
CA ASN A 551 28.96 -23.25 10.23
C ASN A 551 29.91 -24.46 10.14
N GLU A 552 30.22 -24.94 8.93
CA GLU A 552 31.26 -25.96 8.70
C GLU A 552 32.61 -25.49 9.26
N ILE A 553 33.05 -24.28 8.90
CA ILE A 553 34.30 -23.68 9.39
C ILE A 553 34.32 -23.60 10.92
N ASN A 554 33.20 -23.17 11.53
CA ASN A 554 33.08 -23.08 12.98
C ASN A 554 33.16 -24.46 13.66
N GLN A 555 32.52 -25.48 13.08
CA GLN A 555 32.61 -26.87 13.57
C GLN A 555 34.04 -27.40 13.48
N ILE A 556 34.72 -27.17 12.36
CA ILE A 556 36.14 -27.53 12.18
C ILE A 556 36.98 -26.85 13.26
N CYS A 557 36.86 -25.54 13.43
CA CYS A 557 37.63 -24.78 14.43
C CYS A 557 37.37 -25.29 15.86
N LYS A 558 36.11 -25.60 16.20
CA LYS A 558 35.75 -26.11 17.53
C LYS A 558 36.33 -27.50 17.77
N GLN A 559 36.30 -28.37 16.77
CA GLN A 559 36.86 -29.72 16.86
C GLN A 559 38.38 -29.71 16.92
N LEU A 560 39.04 -28.81 16.17
CA LEU A 560 40.48 -28.57 16.28
C LEU A 560 40.86 -28.07 17.69
N TYR A 561 40.05 -27.18 18.29
CA TYR A 561 40.28 -26.68 19.65
C TYR A 561 40.14 -27.77 20.71
N LEU A 562 39.06 -28.55 20.63
CA LEU A 562 38.78 -29.63 21.59
C LEU A 562 39.84 -30.74 21.52
N ASN A 563 40.38 -31.00 20.33
CA ASN A 563 41.42 -32.01 20.10
C ASN A 563 42.83 -31.42 19.98
N ARG A 564 43.07 -30.19 20.49
CA ARG A 564 44.33 -29.46 20.29
C ARG A 564 45.60 -30.24 20.66
N GLU A 565 45.57 -31.05 21.72
CA GLU A 565 46.71 -31.91 22.10
C GLU A 565 47.00 -32.99 21.05
N LYS A 566 45.94 -33.62 20.52
CA LYS A 566 46.05 -34.61 19.43
C LYS A 566 46.55 -33.98 18.15
N VAL A 567 46.12 -32.74 17.86
CA VAL A 567 46.62 -31.95 16.73
C VAL A 567 48.11 -31.65 16.91
N LYS A 568 48.55 -31.20 18.10
CA LYS A 568 49.97 -30.95 18.41
C LYS A 568 50.84 -32.20 18.28
N ASN A 569 50.31 -33.35 18.71
CA ASN A 569 51.00 -34.64 18.64
C ASN A 569 50.90 -35.31 17.25
N ASN A 570 50.26 -34.66 16.27
CA ASN A 570 50.02 -35.20 14.92
C ASN A 570 49.29 -36.56 14.93
N GLU A 571 48.39 -36.75 15.90
CA GLU A 571 47.55 -37.93 16.04
C GLU A 571 46.35 -37.83 15.09
N ASN A 572 45.99 -38.94 14.45
CA ASN A 572 44.80 -39.00 13.62
C ASN A 572 43.53 -39.00 14.50
N PHE A 573 42.55 -38.18 14.15
CA PHE A 573 41.20 -38.19 14.70
C PHE A 573 40.18 -37.84 13.63
N THR A 574 38.91 -38.18 13.86
CA THR A 574 37.82 -37.87 12.93
C THR A 574 37.11 -36.57 13.36
N ILE A 575 36.81 -35.73 12.38
CA ILE A 575 36.01 -34.53 12.53
C ILE A 575 34.70 -34.77 11.81
N THR A 576 33.60 -34.54 12.52
CA THR A 576 32.26 -34.56 11.91
C THR A 576 31.81 -33.12 11.65
N THR A 577 31.54 -32.81 10.39
CA THR A 577 30.99 -31.52 9.96
C THR A 577 29.66 -31.72 9.24
N THR A 578 28.91 -30.64 9.10
CA THR A 578 27.75 -30.56 8.21
C THR A 578 28.16 -29.77 6.97
N GLU A 579 28.00 -30.36 5.79
CA GLU A 579 28.26 -29.72 4.50
C GLU A 579 26.94 -29.58 3.74
N THR A 580 26.72 -28.44 3.09
CA THR A 580 25.63 -28.29 2.14
C THR A 580 26.07 -28.80 0.78
N VAL A 581 25.47 -29.90 0.33
CA VAL A 581 25.73 -30.50 -0.97
C VAL A 581 24.69 -30.07 -1.99
N LYS A 582 25.16 -29.91 -3.22
CA LYS A 582 24.35 -29.54 -4.37
C LYS A 582 23.75 -30.79 -5.01
N LYS A 583 22.45 -31.00 -4.88
CA LYS A 583 21.71 -32.16 -5.41
C LYS A 583 20.93 -31.76 -6.65
N ARG A 584 21.10 -32.51 -7.74
CA ARG A 584 20.31 -32.32 -8.96
C ARG A 584 18.90 -32.89 -8.76
N VAL A 585 17.89 -32.11 -9.09
CA VAL A 585 16.49 -32.51 -9.13
C VAL A 585 15.96 -32.21 -10.52
N ASP A 586 15.50 -33.24 -11.22
CA ASP A 586 14.86 -33.06 -12.53
C ASP A 586 13.46 -32.45 -12.35
N LEU A 587 13.10 -31.53 -13.24
CA LEU A 587 11.83 -30.82 -13.23
C LEU A 587 10.73 -31.69 -13.86
N LYS A 588 9.46 -31.36 -13.61
CA LYS A 588 8.36 -32.10 -14.24
C LYS A 588 8.35 -31.84 -15.74
N LYS A 589 7.75 -32.77 -16.49
CA LYS A 589 7.64 -32.65 -17.95
C LYS A 589 6.89 -31.35 -18.31
N GLY A 590 7.57 -30.43 -19.00
CA GLY A 590 7.03 -29.12 -19.40
C GLY A 590 7.50 -27.94 -18.52
N GLU A 591 8.17 -28.20 -17.40
CA GLU A 591 8.81 -27.17 -16.56
C GLU A 591 10.27 -26.98 -16.99
N VAL A 592 10.70 -25.73 -17.06
CA VAL A 592 12.10 -25.36 -17.31
C VAL A 592 12.52 -24.20 -16.43
N VAL A 593 13.82 -24.10 -16.16
CA VAL A 593 14.43 -22.94 -15.50
C VAL A 593 15.48 -22.34 -16.41
N ILE A 594 15.80 -21.06 -16.24
CA ILE A 594 16.92 -20.44 -16.94
C ILE A 594 18.11 -20.42 -16.01
N LYS A 595 19.21 -21.00 -16.48
CA LYS A 595 20.45 -21.11 -15.72
C LYS A 595 21.56 -20.33 -16.40
N CYS A 596 22.29 -19.55 -15.62
CA CYS A 596 23.55 -18.95 -16.05
C CYS A 596 24.70 -19.94 -15.82
N TYR A 597 25.50 -20.22 -16.84
CA TYR A 597 26.68 -21.09 -16.73
C TYR A 597 27.93 -20.35 -16.26
N GLN A 598 27.91 -19.02 -16.27
CA GLN A 598 29.01 -18.20 -15.76
C GLN A 598 29.01 -18.13 -14.23
N CYS A 599 27.86 -17.84 -13.60
CA CYS A 599 27.74 -17.85 -12.14
C CYS A 599 27.09 -19.12 -11.57
N ASN A 600 26.66 -20.06 -12.42
CA ASN A 600 26.02 -21.33 -12.04
C ASN A 600 24.71 -21.15 -11.21
N ASN A 601 24.11 -19.96 -11.27
CA ASN A 601 22.85 -19.60 -10.62
C ASN A 601 21.65 -19.83 -11.53
N ILE A 602 20.51 -20.04 -10.90
CA ILE A 602 19.21 -20.03 -11.56
C ILE A 602 18.77 -18.57 -11.64
N CYS A 603 18.60 -18.06 -12.85
CA CYS A 603 18.17 -16.69 -13.08
C CYS A 603 16.65 -16.58 -13.20
N HIS A 604 15.94 -17.69 -13.50
CA HIS A 604 14.48 -17.70 -13.56
C HIS A 604 13.93 -19.10 -13.27
N ASP A 605 13.08 -19.24 -12.24
CA ASP A 605 12.41 -20.48 -11.83
C ASP A 605 11.02 -20.18 -11.24
N PRO A 606 9.91 -20.69 -11.81
CA PRO A 606 9.83 -21.44 -13.07
C PRO A 606 9.88 -20.51 -14.29
N CYS A 607 10.52 -20.97 -15.37
CA CYS A 607 10.50 -20.28 -16.65
C CYS A 607 9.37 -20.78 -17.55
N HIS A 608 8.50 -19.86 -17.95
CA HIS A 608 7.42 -20.11 -18.91
C HIS A 608 7.63 -19.41 -20.25
N CYS A 609 8.81 -18.86 -20.50
CA CYS A 609 9.12 -18.22 -21.77
C CYS A 609 9.25 -19.28 -22.87
N PRO A 610 8.69 -19.04 -24.06
CA PRO A 610 8.81 -19.97 -25.18
C PRO A 610 10.28 -20.25 -25.49
N HIS A 611 10.65 -21.53 -25.58
CA HIS A 611 11.94 -21.92 -26.14
C HIS A 611 11.94 -21.54 -27.62
N GLY A 612 12.82 -20.64 -28.03
CA GLY A 612 13.05 -20.38 -29.44
C GLY A 612 14.47 -20.77 -29.83
N ILE A 613 14.60 -21.26 -31.06
CA ILE A 613 15.88 -21.57 -31.67
C ILE A 613 16.05 -20.58 -32.82
N LYS A 614 17.16 -19.85 -32.85
CA LYS A 614 17.52 -18.94 -33.93
C LYS A 614 18.87 -19.36 -34.46
N ASP A 615 18.97 -19.55 -35.78
CA ASP A 615 20.21 -19.97 -36.46
C ASP A 615 20.86 -21.24 -35.89
N GLY A 616 20.03 -22.17 -35.37
CA GLY A 616 20.50 -23.43 -34.78
C GLY A 616 20.98 -23.34 -33.33
N GLU A 617 20.97 -22.14 -32.73
CA GLU A 617 21.29 -21.93 -31.32
C GLU A 617 20.03 -21.68 -30.47
N GLU A 618 20.04 -22.20 -29.25
CA GLU A 618 18.97 -21.98 -28.27
C GLU A 618 19.02 -20.52 -27.80
N VAL A 619 17.95 -19.77 -28.05
CA VAL A 619 17.86 -18.35 -27.66
C VAL A 619 16.96 -18.22 -26.44
N VAL A 620 17.53 -17.65 -25.38
CA VAL A 620 16.81 -17.36 -24.14
C VAL A 620 16.23 -15.94 -24.23
N TYR A 621 14.91 -15.83 -24.41
CA TYR A 621 14.21 -14.54 -24.55
C TYR A 621 13.91 -13.85 -23.21
N CYS A 622 14.06 -14.56 -22.09
CA CYS A 622 13.64 -14.09 -20.78
C CYS A 622 14.69 -13.17 -20.13
N TYR A 623 14.32 -11.98 -19.66
CA TYR A 623 15.17 -11.03 -18.92
C TYR A 623 16.44 -10.53 -19.62
N ILE A 624 16.58 -10.84 -20.91
CA ILE A 624 17.79 -10.71 -21.71
C ILE A 624 17.53 -9.80 -22.90
N ASP A 625 16.39 -10.00 -23.57
CA ASP A 625 16.05 -9.37 -24.86
C ASP A 625 15.53 -7.94 -24.71
N GLN A 626 15.45 -7.43 -23.47
CA GLN A 626 14.93 -6.10 -23.13
C GLN A 626 16.00 -5.15 -22.57
N THR A 627 17.28 -5.47 -22.78
CA THR A 627 18.41 -4.64 -22.33
C THR A 627 19.27 -4.29 -23.54
N GLU A 628 19.61 -3.00 -23.70
CA GLU A 628 20.43 -2.54 -24.83
C GLU A 628 21.83 -3.21 -24.83
N ASP A 629 22.33 -3.56 -23.65
CA ASP A 629 23.59 -4.25 -23.40
C ASP A 629 23.50 -5.79 -23.45
N LYS A 630 22.30 -6.34 -23.66
CA LYS A 630 22.01 -7.79 -23.74
C LYS A 630 22.51 -8.60 -22.54
N ASN A 631 22.54 -7.98 -21.37
CA ASN A 631 22.92 -8.63 -20.13
C ASN A 631 21.68 -9.13 -19.39
N CYS A 632 21.81 -10.28 -18.72
CA CYS A 632 20.76 -10.81 -17.88
C CYS A 632 20.55 -9.88 -16.69
N VAL A 633 19.33 -9.39 -16.52
CA VAL A 633 19.02 -8.46 -15.43
C VAL A 633 19.07 -9.08 -14.02
N VAL A 634 19.15 -10.42 -13.92
CA VAL A 634 19.24 -11.13 -12.64
C VAL A 634 20.67 -11.31 -12.18
N CYS A 635 21.60 -11.59 -13.10
CA CYS A 635 23.00 -11.87 -12.74
C CYS A 635 24.03 -10.96 -13.40
N GLY A 636 23.62 -10.00 -14.23
CA GLY A 636 24.48 -9.07 -14.94
C GLY A 636 25.34 -9.68 -16.05
N HIS A 637 25.30 -11.00 -16.25
CA HIS A 637 26.09 -11.68 -17.28
C HIS A 637 25.42 -11.62 -18.65
N TYR A 638 26.24 -11.58 -19.70
CA TYR A 638 25.76 -11.55 -21.08
C TYR A 638 24.86 -12.75 -21.40
N TYR A 639 23.85 -12.52 -22.24
CA TYR A 639 22.77 -13.48 -22.43
C TYR A 639 23.18 -14.85 -22.92
N THR A 640 24.24 -14.95 -23.71
CA THR A 640 24.76 -16.22 -24.24
C THR A 640 25.25 -17.17 -23.15
N HIS A 641 25.46 -16.67 -21.93
CA HIS A 641 25.76 -17.50 -20.77
C HIS A 641 24.52 -18.17 -20.16
N HIS A 642 23.33 -17.97 -20.72
CA HIS A 642 22.08 -18.52 -20.21
C HIS A 642 21.53 -19.60 -21.13
N LYS A 643 21.07 -20.71 -20.56
CA LYS A 643 20.28 -21.71 -21.29
C LYS A 643 19.13 -22.22 -20.45
N TYR A 644 18.16 -22.81 -21.11
CA TYR A 644 17.10 -23.54 -20.45
C TYR A 644 17.65 -24.83 -19.84
N SER A 645 17.13 -25.19 -18.67
CA SER A 645 17.51 -26.38 -17.94
C SER A 645 16.25 -27.10 -17.50
N THR A 646 16.17 -28.39 -17.80
CA THR A 646 15.10 -29.31 -17.37
C THR A 646 15.34 -29.87 -15.96
N TYR A 647 16.36 -29.37 -15.28
CA TYR A 647 16.68 -29.72 -13.91
C TYR A 647 17.12 -28.48 -13.16
N ARG A 648 16.95 -28.50 -11.84
CA ARG A 648 17.49 -27.50 -10.92
C ARG A 648 18.34 -28.17 -9.88
N TYR A 649 19.15 -27.37 -9.19
CA TYR A 649 19.89 -27.86 -8.05
C TYR A 649 19.21 -27.41 -6.76
N VAL A 650 18.94 -28.37 -5.89
CA VAL A 650 18.52 -28.12 -4.52
C VAL A 650 19.71 -28.33 -3.60
N TYR A 651 19.73 -27.60 -2.50
CA TYR A 651 20.81 -27.67 -1.53
C TYR A 651 20.31 -28.48 -0.34
N GLU A 652 21.03 -29.56 -0.02
CA GLU A 652 20.70 -30.45 1.10
C GLU A 652 21.87 -30.43 2.09
N THR A 653 21.58 -30.36 3.38
CA THR A 653 22.62 -30.43 4.41
C THR A 653 22.86 -31.88 4.79
N VAL A 654 24.08 -32.37 4.58
CA VAL A 654 24.48 -33.74 4.91
C VAL A 654 25.56 -33.73 5.97
N LYS A 655 25.61 -34.80 6.78
CA LYS A 655 26.71 -35.01 7.72
C LYS A 655 27.88 -35.64 6.96
N LYS A 656 29.07 -35.08 7.17
CA LYS A 656 30.32 -35.55 6.59
C LYS A 656 31.28 -35.89 7.73
N GLN A 657 31.95 -37.04 7.61
CA GLN A 657 33.06 -37.40 8.47
C GLN A 657 34.34 -37.39 7.66
N GLU A 658 35.34 -36.67 8.15
CA GLU A 658 36.65 -36.56 7.53
C GLU A 658 37.71 -36.75 8.61
N THR A 659 38.88 -37.28 8.26
CA THR A 659 39.98 -37.30 9.22
C THR A 659 40.59 -35.90 9.32
N ALA A 660 41.19 -35.58 10.47
CA ALA A 660 41.94 -34.35 10.65
C ALA A 660 43.02 -34.19 9.56
N LYS A 661 43.64 -35.32 9.15
CA LYS A 661 44.62 -35.37 8.07
C LYS A 661 44.02 -35.00 6.71
N ASP A 662 42.81 -35.46 6.39
CA ASP A 662 42.13 -35.10 5.13
C ASP A 662 41.81 -33.60 5.08
N ILE A 663 41.45 -33.02 6.23
CA ILE A 663 41.27 -31.56 6.38
C ILE A 663 42.62 -30.86 6.22
N LEU A 664 43.68 -31.37 6.88
CA LEU A 664 45.04 -30.84 6.74
C LEU A 664 45.48 -30.83 5.28
N ASP A 665 45.34 -31.94 4.55
CA ASP A 665 45.78 -32.07 3.15
C ASP A 665 44.99 -31.15 2.21
N ARG A 666 43.67 -31.03 2.41
CA ARG A 666 42.79 -30.13 1.61
C ARG A 666 43.24 -28.67 1.68
N TYR A 667 43.63 -28.20 2.87
CA TYR A 667 44.06 -26.82 3.06
C TYR A 667 45.59 -26.64 2.88
N ASN A 668 46.38 -27.68 2.61
CA ASN A 668 47.85 -27.57 2.47
C ASN A 668 48.41 -27.78 1.05
N ALA A 669 47.57 -27.82 0.01
CA ALA A 669 48.01 -27.97 -1.38
C ALA A 669 49.19 -27.03 -1.74
N GLY A 670 50.42 -27.56 -1.71
CA GLY A 670 51.64 -26.87 -2.14
C GLY A 670 52.87 -26.87 -1.20
N LYS A 671 52.79 -27.26 0.08
CA LYS A 671 54.00 -27.32 0.96
C LYS A 671 54.23 -28.72 1.54
N LYS A 672 55.28 -29.39 1.04
CA LYS A 672 55.83 -30.61 1.66
C LYS A 672 56.59 -30.23 2.93
N GLY A 673 56.05 -30.60 4.09
CA GLY A 673 56.65 -30.37 5.41
C GLY A 673 55.56 -30.01 6.40
N VAL A 674 55.57 -30.68 7.56
CA VAL A 674 54.59 -30.65 8.67
C VAL A 674 53.60 -29.50 8.57
N ALA A 675 52.36 -29.83 8.23
CA ALA A 675 51.25 -28.91 8.18
C ALA A 675 51.06 -28.24 9.54
N ASP A 676 51.35 -26.94 9.62
CA ASP A 676 51.15 -26.18 10.85
C ASP A 676 49.67 -25.82 10.99
N ALA A 677 49.06 -26.19 12.12
CA ALA A 677 47.67 -25.90 12.46
C ALA A 677 47.36 -24.39 12.32
N GLU A 678 48.36 -23.53 12.53
CA GLU A 678 48.24 -22.08 12.34
C GLU A 678 47.97 -21.69 10.87
N SER A 679 48.57 -22.39 9.90
CA SER A 679 48.37 -22.14 8.47
C SER A 679 46.96 -22.49 8.00
N ILE A 680 46.36 -23.53 8.58
CA ILE A 680 44.97 -23.96 8.29
C ILE A 680 43.99 -22.97 8.90
N LEU A 681 44.22 -22.56 10.15
CA LEU A 681 43.38 -21.56 10.80
C LEU A 681 43.35 -20.27 10.00
N LYS A 682 44.51 -19.83 9.49
CA LYS A 682 44.60 -18.65 8.62
C LYS A 682 43.78 -18.81 7.33
N LYS A 683 43.83 -19.97 6.67
CA LYS A 683 43.05 -20.23 5.45
C LYS A 683 41.54 -20.30 5.73
N LEU A 684 41.14 -20.97 6.81
CA LEU A 684 39.73 -21.05 7.24
C LEU A 684 39.18 -19.66 7.59
N GLU A 685 40.00 -18.81 8.21
CA GLU A 685 39.65 -17.43 8.52
C GLU A 685 39.56 -16.57 7.25
N GLU A 686 40.51 -16.67 6.32
CA GLU A 686 40.43 -16.02 5.01
C GLU A 686 39.17 -16.43 4.23
N GLU A 687 38.84 -17.73 4.21
CA GLU A 687 37.62 -18.26 3.60
C GLU A 687 36.36 -17.70 4.28
N TYR A 688 36.32 -17.71 5.62
CA TYR A 688 35.22 -17.13 6.40
C TYR A 688 34.99 -15.65 6.08
N TYR A 689 36.07 -14.86 6.00
CA TYR A 689 36.01 -13.44 5.62
C TYR A 689 35.54 -13.23 4.19
N ASN A 690 36.02 -14.02 3.23
CA ASN A 690 35.60 -13.92 1.83
C ASN A 690 34.09 -14.18 1.67
N ILE A 691 33.56 -15.20 2.38
CA ILE A 691 32.12 -15.48 2.38
C ILE A 691 31.34 -14.30 2.97
N GLN A 692 31.83 -13.70 4.06
CA GLN A 692 31.18 -12.54 4.67
C GLN A 692 31.15 -11.32 3.74
N MET A 693 32.21 -11.08 2.96
CA MET A 693 32.28 -10.00 1.99
C MET A 693 31.32 -10.22 0.82
N ASP A 694 31.28 -11.42 0.24
CA ASP A 694 30.34 -11.78 -0.83
C ASP A 694 28.87 -11.60 -0.39
N CYS A 695 28.54 -11.97 0.86
CA CYS A 695 27.21 -11.72 1.43
C CYS A 695 26.87 -10.23 1.50
N ARG A 696 27.84 -9.36 1.84
CA ARG A 696 27.64 -7.90 1.92
C ARG A 696 27.47 -7.25 0.56
N ASP A 697 28.28 -7.63 -0.41
CA ASP A 697 28.20 -7.08 -1.78
C ASP A 697 26.82 -7.38 -2.37
N LYS A 698 26.31 -8.61 -2.17
CA LYS A 698 24.95 -9.02 -2.56
C LYS A 698 23.84 -8.25 -1.86
N GLN A 699 23.99 -7.94 -0.57
CA GLN A 699 23.05 -7.09 0.16
C GLN A 699 23.02 -5.67 -0.40
N GLN A 700 24.18 -5.11 -0.76
CA GLN A 700 24.29 -3.77 -1.32
C GLN A 700 23.62 -3.65 -2.70
N GLU A 701 23.78 -4.65 -3.57
CA GLU A 701 23.10 -4.70 -4.88
C GLU A 701 21.58 -4.66 -4.73
N LEU A 702 21.02 -5.43 -3.79
CA LEU A 702 19.58 -5.43 -3.51
C LEU A 702 19.08 -4.06 -3.06
N VAL A 703 19.82 -3.40 -2.17
CA VAL A 703 19.47 -2.07 -1.64
C VAL A 703 19.41 -1.04 -2.77
N GLU A 704 20.35 -1.09 -3.70
CA GLU A 704 20.34 -0.21 -4.87
C GLU A 704 19.10 -0.43 -5.74
N CYS A 705 18.73 -1.69 -5.99
CA CYS A 705 17.52 -2.04 -6.73
C CYS A 705 16.24 -1.58 -6.01
N VAL A 706 16.13 -1.76 -4.69
CA VAL A 706 14.97 -1.32 -3.89
C VAL A 706 14.86 0.21 -3.85
N ASN A 707 15.97 0.92 -3.69
CA ASN A 707 15.99 2.39 -3.75
C ASN A 707 15.51 2.90 -5.11
N LYS A 708 15.97 2.28 -6.19
CA LYS A 708 15.58 2.65 -7.54
C LYS A 708 14.10 2.33 -7.83
N LEU A 709 13.55 1.26 -7.26
CA LEU A 709 12.11 0.99 -7.31
C LEU A 709 11.33 2.08 -6.56
N SER A 710 11.77 2.43 -5.36
CA SER A 710 11.13 3.46 -4.51
C SER A 710 11.08 4.83 -5.18
N GLU A 711 12.07 5.15 -6.03
CA GLU A 711 12.13 6.40 -6.78
C GLU A 711 11.04 6.52 -7.86
N ILE A 712 10.71 5.42 -8.55
CA ILE A 712 9.82 5.45 -9.73
C ILE A 712 8.42 4.89 -9.48
N ALA A 713 8.26 3.98 -8.51
CA ALA A 713 7.02 3.25 -8.32
C ALA A 713 5.97 4.09 -7.60
N LEU A 714 4.70 3.88 -7.98
CA LEU A 714 3.58 4.48 -7.27
C LEU A 714 3.45 3.95 -5.84
N ASN A 715 3.79 2.67 -5.65
CA ASN A 715 4.04 2.08 -4.34
C ASN A 715 5.51 1.62 -4.27
N GLY A 716 6.29 2.24 -3.39
CA GLY A 716 7.71 1.92 -3.19
C GLY A 716 7.96 0.53 -2.58
N LYS A 717 6.92 -0.15 -2.10
CA LYS A 717 7.05 -1.52 -1.57
C LYS A 717 7.22 -2.54 -2.71
N VAL A 718 8.16 -3.45 -2.54
CA VAL A 718 8.45 -4.55 -3.48
C VAL A 718 7.25 -5.50 -3.59
N THR A 719 6.58 -5.79 -2.46
CA THR A 719 5.32 -6.55 -2.39
C THR A 719 4.32 -5.92 -1.39
N SER A 720 3.15 -6.54 -1.19
CA SER A 720 2.13 -6.09 -0.22
C SER A 720 2.66 -6.12 1.23
N SER A 721 2.19 -5.26 2.15
CA SER A 721 2.77 -5.17 3.51
C SER A 721 2.69 -6.47 4.34
N SER A 722 3.68 -6.72 5.20
CA SER A 722 3.76 -7.90 6.08
C SER A 722 2.57 -8.03 7.04
N GLU A 723 2.22 -6.94 7.75
CA GLU A 723 1.03 -6.87 8.63
C GLU A 723 -0.26 -7.18 7.90
N TYR A 724 -0.33 -6.80 6.63
CA TYR A 724 -1.50 -6.98 5.80
C TYR A 724 -1.62 -8.44 5.30
N LEU A 725 -0.48 -9.08 5.00
CA LEU A 725 -0.43 -10.51 4.71
C LEU A 725 -0.81 -11.35 5.94
N ASP A 726 -0.49 -10.91 7.16
CA ASP A 726 -0.96 -11.53 8.40
C ASP A 726 -2.49 -11.50 8.52
N MET A 727 -3.11 -10.35 8.24
CA MET A 727 -4.57 -10.24 8.22
C MET A 727 -5.21 -11.15 7.16
N MET A 728 -4.58 -11.31 6.00
CA MET A 728 -5.07 -12.25 4.96
C MET A 728 -4.96 -13.70 5.42
N ILE A 729 -3.84 -14.10 6.02
CA ILE A 729 -3.66 -15.43 6.60
C ILE A 729 -4.74 -15.70 7.66
N GLN A 730 -5.00 -14.73 8.53
CA GLN A 730 -6.02 -14.84 9.57
C GLN A 730 -7.43 -14.97 8.97
N THR A 731 -7.77 -14.10 8.01
CA THR A 731 -9.09 -14.13 7.33
C THR A 731 -9.35 -15.47 6.64
N GLU A 732 -8.34 -16.02 5.94
CA GLU A 732 -8.48 -17.33 5.30
C GLU A 732 -8.62 -18.48 6.33
N ASN A 733 -7.94 -18.39 7.48
CA ASN A 733 -8.09 -19.36 8.57
C ASN A 733 -9.47 -19.29 9.22
N ASP A 734 -10.07 -18.11 9.28
CA ASP A 734 -11.38 -17.87 9.89
C ASP A 734 -12.52 -18.29 8.94
N GLU A 735 -12.44 -17.90 7.66
CA GLU A 735 -13.49 -18.14 6.67
C GLU A 735 -13.47 -19.55 6.06
N LYS A 736 -12.28 -20.18 5.97
CA LYS A 736 -12.07 -21.56 5.45
C LYS A 736 -12.74 -21.86 4.12
N LYS A 737 -12.87 -20.86 3.24
CA LYS A 737 -13.42 -21.00 1.89
C LYS A 737 -12.64 -22.04 1.08
N PRO A 738 -13.23 -22.72 0.09
CA PRO A 738 -12.50 -23.67 -0.76
C PRO A 738 -11.18 -23.09 -1.28
N GLY A 739 -10.08 -23.86 -1.21
CA GLY A 739 -8.73 -23.42 -1.61
C GLY A 739 -7.98 -22.52 -0.61
N TYR A 740 -8.47 -22.36 0.63
CA TYR A 740 -7.85 -21.46 1.62
C TYR A 740 -6.43 -21.86 2.05
N LYS A 741 -6.10 -23.16 2.04
CA LYS A 741 -4.79 -23.65 2.48
C LYS A 741 -3.68 -23.21 1.53
N GLU A 742 -3.95 -23.31 0.23
CA GLU A 742 -3.07 -22.87 -0.85
C GLU A 742 -2.87 -21.35 -0.81
N ARG A 743 -3.94 -20.59 -0.54
CA ARG A 743 -3.86 -19.13 -0.34
C ARG A 743 -3.01 -18.73 0.87
N ILE A 744 -3.22 -19.38 2.02
CA ILE A 744 -2.43 -19.15 3.24
C ILE A 744 -0.94 -19.39 2.99
N GLU A 745 -0.60 -20.50 2.32
CA GLU A 745 0.80 -20.83 2.05
C GLU A 745 1.45 -19.78 1.15
N GLY A 746 0.76 -19.32 0.11
CA GLY A 746 1.23 -18.22 -0.72
C GLY A 746 1.41 -16.90 0.05
N TYR A 747 0.49 -16.55 0.97
CA TYR A 747 0.63 -15.34 1.78
C TYR A 747 1.84 -15.41 2.72
N LYS A 748 2.12 -16.58 3.30
CA LYS A 748 3.31 -16.80 4.14
C LYS A 748 4.61 -16.64 3.37
N GLN A 749 4.68 -17.12 2.13
CA GLN A 749 5.87 -16.98 1.28
C GLN A 749 6.14 -15.50 0.94
N LEU A 750 5.09 -14.75 0.59
CA LEU A 750 5.21 -13.30 0.37
C LEU A 750 5.66 -12.56 1.64
N LYS A 751 5.14 -12.98 2.80
CA LYS A 751 5.49 -12.37 4.09
C LYS A 751 6.98 -12.55 4.40
N GLN A 752 7.49 -13.78 4.28
CA GLN A 752 8.91 -14.07 4.48
C GLN A 752 9.81 -13.28 3.53
N ALA A 753 9.37 -13.07 2.28
CA ALA A 753 10.11 -12.25 1.33
C ALA A 753 10.18 -10.78 1.79
N ASN A 754 9.09 -10.21 2.33
CA ASN A 754 9.09 -8.85 2.86
C ASN A 754 9.97 -8.66 4.08
N GLU A 755 9.89 -9.58 5.05
CA GLU A 755 10.71 -9.52 6.27
C GLU A 755 12.20 -9.53 5.91
N MET A 756 12.61 -10.36 4.94
CA MET A 756 13.99 -10.37 4.45
C MET A 756 14.39 -9.03 3.81
N ILE A 757 13.51 -8.41 3.01
CA ILE A 757 13.79 -7.12 2.38
C ILE A 757 13.94 -6.03 3.45
N GLU A 758 13.01 -5.97 4.41
CA GLU A 758 13.02 -4.99 5.50
C GLU A 758 14.26 -5.12 6.37
N ASP A 759 14.66 -6.34 6.72
CA ASP A 759 15.87 -6.63 7.49
C ASP A 759 17.15 -6.21 6.73
N ILE A 760 17.22 -6.47 5.42
CA ILE A 760 18.37 -6.06 4.61
C ILE A 760 18.44 -4.53 4.52
N MET A 761 17.30 -3.87 4.30
CA MET A 761 17.20 -2.41 4.20
C MET A 761 17.63 -1.72 5.51
N LYS A 762 17.16 -2.21 6.67
CA LYS A 762 17.48 -1.66 7.99
C LYS A 762 18.97 -1.74 8.35
N ASN A 763 19.68 -2.74 7.81
CA ASN A 763 21.08 -3.00 8.12
C ASN A 763 22.09 -2.38 7.12
N SER A 764 21.63 -1.74 6.06
CA SER A 764 22.44 -1.30 4.90
C SER A 764 22.96 0.15 4.96
N THR A 765 22.99 0.77 6.14
CA THR A 765 23.30 2.20 6.26
C THR A 765 24.71 2.56 5.74
N THR A 766 24.71 3.18 4.56
CA THR A 766 25.79 3.88 3.81
C THR A 766 26.77 3.05 2.97
N LYS A 767 26.88 3.45 1.69
CA LYS A 767 27.78 2.94 0.65
C LYS A 767 29.23 3.32 0.99
N LYS A 768 29.92 2.46 1.74
CA LYS A 768 31.33 2.65 2.08
C LYS A 768 32.23 2.20 0.92
N SER A 769 33.26 2.96 0.59
CA SER A 769 34.23 2.57 -0.44
C SER A 769 34.99 1.29 -0.04
N LYS A 770 35.56 0.57 -1.01
CA LYS A 770 36.32 -0.67 -0.76
C LYS A 770 37.49 -0.40 0.19
N GLU A 771 38.09 0.78 0.09
CA GLU A 771 39.14 1.30 0.96
C GLU A 771 38.62 1.62 2.37
N GLU A 772 37.44 2.24 2.50
CA GLU A 772 36.78 2.51 3.79
C GLU A 772 36.37 1.24 4.50
N ILE A 773 35.87 0.22 3.79
CA ILE A 773 35.53 -1.08 4.38
C ILE A 773 36.81 -1.76 4.87
N LYS A 774 37.90 -1.71 4.09
CA LYS A 774 39.21 -2.28 4.48
C LYS A 774 39.84 -1.52 5.66
N ALA A 775 39.64 -0.21 5.73
CA ALA A 775 40.10 0.66 6.82
C ALA A 775 39.27 0.46 8.10
N GLU A 776 37.94 0.36 7.98
CA GLU A 776 37.00 0.08 9.07
C GLU A 776 37.22 -1.32 9.64
N VAL A 777 37.50 -2.31 8.80
CA VAL A 777 37.87 -3.66 9.24
C VAL A 777 39.25 -3.68 9.89
N LYS A 778 40.25 -2.94 9.36
CA LYS A 778 41.54 -2.75 10.05
C LYS A 778 41.40 -2.02 11.38
N ARG A 779 40.52 -1.02 11.45
CA ARG A 779 40.19 -0.24 12.65
C ARG A 779 39.50 -1.12 13.68
N ARG A 780 38.46 -1.87 13.29
CA ARG A 780 37.82 -2.89 14.11
C ARG A 780 38.78 -3.99 14.54
N MET A 781 39.71 -4.45 13.69
CA MET A 781 40.80 -5.39 14.07
C MET A 781 41.78 -4.79 15.09
N LYS A 782 41.95 -3.46 15.11
CA LYS A 782 42.80 -2.74 16.08
C LYS A 782 42.05 -2.51 17.40
N GLU A 783 40.76 -2.20 17.33
CA GLU A 783 39.83 -2.09 18.48
C GLU A 783 39.53 -3.47 19.10
N LEU A 784 39.56 -4.54 18.31
CA LEU A 784 39.42 -5.95 18.73
C LEU A 784 40.61 -6.47 19.57
N LYS A 785 41.72 -5.73 19.63
CA LYS A 785 42.76 -5.97 20.63
C LYS A 785 42.33 -5.54 22.04
N GLU A 786 41.28 -4.73 22.18
CA GLU A 786 40.90 -4.10 23.44
C GLU A 786 39.47 -4.37 23.93
N GLY A 787 38.55 -4.94 23.14
CA GLY A 787 37.31 -5.45 23.72
C GLY A 787 36.17 -5.78 22.77
N GLU A 788 35.53 -6.92 23.05
CA GLU A 788 34.27 -7.45 22.50
C GLU A 788 34.27 -8.07 21.08
N LYS A 789 33.91 -9.35 21.03
CA LYS A 789 33.99 -10.27 19.89
C LYS A 789 32.74 -11.13 19.78
N THR A 790 32.38 -11.52 18.56
CA THR A 790 31.47 -12.64 18.29
C THR A 790 32.08 -13.97 18.76
N THR A 791 31.25 -15.00 18.96
CA THR A 791 31.64 -16.31 19.52
C THR A 791 32.71 -17.04 18.67
N THR A 792 32.73 -16.82 17.36
CA THR A 792 33.67 -17.46 16.41
C THR A 792 35.02 -16.72 16.37
N ASP A 793 35.04 -15.40 16.47
CA ASP A 793 36.28 -14.60 16.53
C ASP A 793 37.07 -14.84 17.83
N LYS A 794 36.36 -15.17 18.93
CA LYS A 794 36.98 -15.63 20.19
C LYS A 794 37.61 -17.02 20.03
N LEU A 795 37.03 -17.86 19.16
CA LEU A 795 37.51 -19.22 18.91
C LEU A 795 38.81 -19.21 18.10
N PHE A 796 38.85 -18.44 16.99
CA PHE A 796 40.08 -18.25 16.19
C PHE A 796 41.24 -17.68 17.02
N GLU A 797 40.97 -16.71 17.90
CA GLU A 797 42.00 -16.15 18.77
C GLU A 797 42.51 -17.12 19.83
N LYS A 798 41.61 -17.90 20.45
CA LYS A 798 42.00 -18.96 21.40
C LYS A 798 42.84 -20.04 20.71
N LEU A 799 42.47 -20.41 19.49
CA LEU A 799 43.21 -21.36 18.67
C LEU A 799 44.62 -20.83 18.35
N ARG A 800 44.77 -19.58 17.91
CA ARG A 800 46.11 -18.97 17.68
C ARG A 800 46.99 -19.01 18.92
N LYS A 801 46.47 -18.58 20.08
CA LYS A 801 47.25 -18.59 21.34
C LYS A 801 47.73 -19.98 21.77
N GLU A 802 46.98 -21.02 21.40
CA GLU A 802 47.31 -22.41 21.71
C GLU A 802 48.32 -23.02 20.73
N PHE A 803 48.33 -22.61 19.46
CA PHE A 803 49.22 -23.15 18.43
C PHE A 803 50.50 -22.32 18.20
N SER A 804 50.56 -21.08 18.68
CA SER A 804 51.76 -20.22 18.63
C SER A 804 52.77 -20.50 19.76
N LYS A 805 52.56 -21.56 20.56
CA LYS A 805 53.44 -22.05 21.64
C LYS A 805 53.84 -23.48 21.31
#